data_AF-A0A416JJ42-F1
#
_entry.id   AF-A0A416JJ42-F1
#
_cell.length_a   1.000
_cell.length_b   1.000
_cell.length_c   1.000
_cell.angle_alpha   90.00
_cell.angle_beta   90.00
_cell.angle_gamma   90.00
#
_symmetry.space_group_name_H-M   'P 1'
#
loop_
_entity.id
_entity.type
_entity.pdbx_description
1 polymer ?
#
loop_
_entity_poly.entity_id
_entity_poly.type
_entity_poly.pdbx_seq_one_letter_code
_entity_poly.pdbx_strand_id
1 'polypeptide(L)'
;MISAVLFLSFFVFLIMGIPISICLGLSSVCAILYSGTSLTIVATNMYSGISKFLLLAIPFFVLSGNIMAKAGISRRLINFVNTCVGHRRGGIAIVCVIVACFFGAISGSGPATVAALGCVLIPAMIQQGGFSAPFSTALMATASSIAIVIPPSIAFVVYASITGVSIADMFMGGIVPGILMGLALVIVVMIEARKNNIQGSMKKASGAERWAAFKDAFWGLLMPVIILGGIYGGIFTPTEAAAVSVVYGLFVGMVVYREITVKDLWALVIDSAKTTGGIMLIVACASLFSFVCTKFGIAQAASDLLGSIAHNQFTFLLIVNVIFLIAGCFIDANSAMYIFIPIMLPVCKQLGYDVVAFGIVATVNLAIGQVTPPVGVNLFVAISVKLKNGEKVDIPQISKAVMPMIVASVIVLAAITYVPSISTFLPKALAGDGAYTGNPTVSSDNGSSSLDEENAAAFNDIDDYSDLGWEEQTWNFTCSTTETSTWADGGRKFGELMEKATGGKVKVAVYAADQLTGGNQSEGIQALMNGDPVQISMHSNLIYSAFDPRFNVVSLPYLFSSVEDADQALDGAAGDKLKDILSDYGLHCMGIAENGFRQLTNSVREVKSVDDMKNLKLRVAGSNLLMECYKRWGADATNMNWSETYTALQQKTVDGQENPLPAIDAASVQEVQPYTSLWNANYDCLFFCINQELYDSLTPEQQKVVDEAGQKAVAYERYINRAGDEEIMERWSSSNGVTITPYEDMDIDSFKQAVEGVDTWYQQELEKQGYMDAAELIGAFTNRSSSFNVDVDDHSDLGWEEQTWNFTCSTTETSTWAEGGRKFGELVEKATGGKIKVAVYAADQLTGGNQSEGIQALMDGDPVQISMHSNLIYSAFDPRFNVVSLPYLFDSVEDADTVLDGEAGEMLKDILSEYGLHCMGIAENGFRQLTNSVREVKSVDDMKNLKLRVAGSNLLMECYKRWGADATNMNWSETYTALQQKTVDGQENPLPAIDAASVQEVQPYTSLWNANYDCLFFCINQNIYNALTPEQQAVIDECGRKATEYERYINRAGDEEILGRWQNKNGVTVTTYEDLDVDSFKQAVDGVDQWFVEELKKQGYDDGEALVSAFQK
;
A
#
# COMPACT_ATOMS: atom_id res chain seq x y z
N MET A 1 24.37 20.19 20.11
CA MET A 1 24.39 20.34 21.59
C MET A 1 23.41 19.42 22.32
N ILE A 2 22.20 19.22 21.78
CA ILE A 2 21.18 18.29 22.32
C ILE A 2 21.75 16.88 22.55
N SER A 3 22.50 16.33 21.59
CA SER A 3 23.15 15.01 21.71
C SER A 3 24.11 14.94 22.89
N ALA A 4 24.85 16.02 23.18
CA ALA A 4 25.74 16.07 24.33
C ALA A 4 24.94 16.11 25.64
N VAL A 5 23.83 16.86 25.70
CA VAL A 5 22.93 16.86 26.87
C VAL A 5 22.35 15.46 27.10
N LEU A 6 21.87 14.80 26.04
CA LEU A 6 21.33 13.43 26.10
C LEU A 6 22.37 12.45 26.65
N PHE A 7 23.54 12.33 26.01
CA PHE A 7 24.54 11.35 26.42
C PHE A 7 25.23 11.70 27.74
N LEU A 8 25.57 12.96 28.01
CA LEU A 8 26.19 13.35 29.28
C LEU A 8 25.24 13.12 30.45
N SER A 9 23.96 13.52 30.34
CA SER A 9 22.99 13.26 31.40
C SER A 9 22.77 11.76 31.58
N PHE A 10 22.66 10.99 30.49
CA PHE A 10 22.56 9.53 30.53
C PHE A 10 23.74 8.90 31.29
N PHE A 11 24.98 9.23 30.94
CA PHE A 11 26.17 8.68 31.59
C PHE A 11 26.32 9.15 33.05
N VAL A 12 25.94 10.39 33.35
CA VAL A 12 25.92 10.90 34.74
C VAL A 12 24.93 10.10 35.58
N PHE A 13 23.69 9.91 35.11
CA PHE A 13 22.69 9.10 35.81
C PHE A 13 23.14 7.65 35.97
N LEU A 14 23.78 7.07 34.94
CA LEU A 14 24.33 5.73 34.99
C LEU A 14 25.44 5.60 36.06
N ILE A 15 26.37 6.55 36.13
CA ILE A 15 27.45 6.59 37.14
C ILE A 15 26.89 6.78 38.55
N MET A 16 25.79 7.52 38.70
CA MET A 16 25.09 7.69 39.98
C MET A 16 24.36 6.41 40.46
N GLY A 17 24.35 5.34 39.66
CA GLY A 17 23.70 4.08 40.01
C GLY A 17 22.17 4.11 39.87
N ILE A 18 21.64 5.04 39.06
CA ILE A 18 20.21 5.11 38.75
C ILE A 18 19.85 3.93 37.82
N PRO A 19 18.67 3.30 37.99
CA PRO A 19 18.21 2.24 37.07
C PRO A 19 18.20 2.68 35.61
N ILE A 20 18.64 1.80 34.70
CA ILE A 20 18.86 2.14 33.28
C ILE A 20 17.61 2.71 32.60
N SER A 21 16.42 2.16 32.86
CA SER A 21 15.16 2.70 32.33
C SER A 21 14.96 4.17 32.72
N ILE A 22 15.29 4.52 33.96
CA ILE A 22 15.20 5.90 34.45
C ILE A 22 16.31 6.76 33.83
N CYS A 23 17.52 6.24 33.64
CA CYS A 23 18.59 6.95 32.93
C CYS A 23 18.16 7.31 31.50
N LEU A 24 17.58 6.37 30.76
CA LEU A 24 17.08 6.59 29.39
C LEU A 24 15.95 7.63 29.38
N GLY A 25 14.96 7.47 30.26
CA GLY A 25 13.82 8.38 30.32
C GLY A 25 14.24 9.81 30.72
N LEU A 26 14.98 9.96 31.82
CA LEU A 26 15.39 11.28 32.31
C LEU A 26 16.36 11.97 31.37
N SER A 27 17.30 11.25 30.75
CA SER A 27 18.21 11.87 29.77
C SER A 27 17.47 12.36 28.54
N SER A 28 16.46 11.62 28.09
CA SER A 28 15.58 12.04 26.99
C SER A 28 14.74 13.26 27.38
N VAL A 29 14.20 13.29 28.60
CA VAL A 29 13.49 14.47 29.13
C VAL A 29 14.42 15.67 29.23
N CYS A 30 15.66 15.51 29.69
CA CYS A 30 16.65 16.59 29.71
C CYS A 30 16.95 17.12 28.30
N ALA A 31 17.06 16.23 27.31
CA ALA A 31 17.29 16.60 25.92
C ALA A 31 16.08 17.36 25.32
N ILE A 32 14.86 16.89 25.58
CA ILE A 32 13.59 17.53 25.15
C ILE A 32 13.40 18.91 25.80
N LEU A 33 13.68 19.02 27.11
CA LEU A 33 13.63 20.30 27.82
C LEU A 33 14.66 21.30 27.27
N TYR A 34 15.83 20.81 26.87
CA TYR A 34 16.86 21.65 26.27
C TYR A 34 16.54 22.04 24.82
N SER A 35 15.84 21.20 24.06
CA SER A 35 15.45 21.50 22.69
C SER A 35 14.28 22.48 22.58
N GLY A 36 13.53 22.72 23.66
CA GLY A 36 12.32 23.55 23.64
C GLY A 36 11.07 22.81 23.13
N THR A 37 11.20 21.52 22.86
CA THR A 37 10.12 20.65 22.38
C THR A 37 9.07 20.40 23.48
N SER A 38 7.80 20.25 23.09
CA SER A 38 6.69 19.99 24.02
C SER A 38 6.93 18.74 24.89
N LEU A 39 6.68 18.87 26.20
CA LEU A 39 6.76 17.75 27.15
C LEU A 39 5.67 16.68 26.92
N THR A 40 4.60 17.00 26.18
CA THR A 40 3.53 16.03 25.86
C THR A 40 4.11 14.81 25.11
N ILE A 41 5.12 15.04 24.27
CA ILE A 41 5.83 14.00 23.50
C ILE A 41 6.42 12.91 24.40
N VAL A 42 6.77 13.22 25.65
CA VAL A 42 7.28 12.26 26.63
C VAL A 42 6.22 11.19 26.94
N ALA A 43 5.00 11.60 27.26
CA ALA A 43 3.92 10.68 27.60
C ALA A 43 3.50 9.84 26.38
N THR A 44 3.37 10.52 25.23
CA THR A 44 2.97 9.93 23.95
C THR A 44 3.95 8.84 23.50
N ASN A 45 5.25 9.14 23.38
CA ASN A 45 6.24 8.15 22.95
C ASN A 45 6.42 6.99 23.95
N MET A 46 6.34 7.28 25.25
CA MET A 46 6.43 6.23 26.27
C MET A 46 5.24 5.27 26.19
N TYR A 47 4.03 5.77 25.89
CA TYR A 47 2.83 4.96 25.69
C TYR A 47 2.87 4.18 24.37
N SER A 48 3.16 4.87 23.25
CA SER A 48 3.30 4.28 21.91
C SER A 48 4.30 3.12 21.91
N GLY A 49 5.45 3.30 22.56
CA GLY A 49 6.49 2.27 22.68
C GLY A 49 6.04 0.96 23.34
N ILE A 50 5.12 1.03 24.31
CA ILE A 50 4.61 -0.15 25.03
C ILE A 50 3.30 -0.69 24.46
N SER A 51 2.60 0.07 23.62
CA SER A 51 1.30 -0.28 23.05
C SER A 51 1.39 -1.16 21.79
N LYS A 52 2.48 -1.95 21.64
CA LYS A 52 2.68 -2.85 20.50
C LYS A 52 2.17 -4.25 20.81
N PHE A 53 1.27 -4.78 19.97
CA PHE A 53 0.66 -6.11 20.18
C PHE A 53 1.70 -7.24 20.37
N LEU A 54 2.80 -7.19 19.63
CA LEU A 54 3.90 -8.17 19.71
C LEU A 54 4.54 -8.28 21.10
N LEU A 55 4.52 -7.20 21.89
CA LEU A 55 5.11 -7.18 23.22
C LEU A 55 4.30 -7.99 24.24
N LEU A 56 3.05 -8.36 23.95
CA LEU A 56 2.23 -9.26 24.78
C LEU A 56 2.85 -10.65 24.93
N ALA A 57 3.70 -11.08 23.99
CA ALA A 57 4.41 -12.35 24.09
C ALA A 57 5.36 -12.39 25.31
N ILE A 58 5.94 -11.24 25.70
CA ILE A 58 6.89 -11.13 26.82
C ILE A 58 6.25 -11.57 28.15
N PRO A 59 5.15 -10.97 28.63
CA PRO A 59 4.53 -11.40 29.89
C PRO A 59 4.11 -12.86 29.88
N PHE A 60 3.59 -13.37 28.75
CA PHE A 60 3.15 -14.76 28.65
C PHE A 60 4.32 -15.74 28.70
N PHE A 61 5.43 -15.47 27.98
CA PHE A 61 6.62 -16.32 28.06
C PHE A 61 7.30 -16.25 29.44
N VAL A 62 7.35 -15.07 30.06
CA VAL A 62 7.85 -14.91 31.44
C VAL A 62 7.00 -15.73 32.42
N LEU A 63 5.68 -15.64 32.31
CA LEU A 63 4.75 -16.40 33.15
C LEU A 63 4.88 -17.90 32.92
N SER A 64 4.96 -18.34 31.67
CA SER A 64 5.17 -19.73 31.28
C SER A 64 6.47 -20.29 31.88
N GLY A 65 7.57 -19.57 31.75
CA GLY A 65 8.86 -19.94 32.35
C GLY A 65 8.79 -20.12 33.87
N ASN A 66 8.12 -19.20 34.57
CA ASN A 66 7.93 -19.28 36.02
C ASN A 66 7.05 -20.48 36.44
N ILE A 67 5.96 -20.73 35.71
CA ILE A 67 5.11 -21.91 35.91
C ILE A 67 5.92 -23.19 35.73
N MET A 68 6.70 -23.28 34.65
CA MET A 68 7.51 -24.45 34.31
C MET A 68 8.60 -24.73 35.35
N ALA A 69 9.23 -23.67 35.86
CA ALA A 69 10.20 -23.77 36.95
C ALA A 69 9.55 -24.37 38.21
N LYS A 70 8.34 -23.91 38.57
CA LYS A 70 7.58 -24.38 39.73
C LYS A 70 7.01 -25.79 39.56
N ALA A 71 6.69 -26.19 38.33
CA ALA A 71 6.16 -27.52 38.00
C ALA A 71 7.19 -28.67 38.07
N GLY A 72 8.45 -28.38 38.45
CA GLY A 72 9.49 -29.39 38.65
C GLY A 72 10.05 -30.00 37.36
N ILE A 73 9.82 -29.36 36.22
CA ILE A 73 10.29 -29.82 34.91
C ILE A 73 11.83 -29.84 34.84
N SER A 74 12.48 -28.84 35.43
CA SER A 74 13.95 -28.77 35.51
C SER A 74 14.57 -30.03 36.09
N ARG A 75 14.05 -30.55 37.21
CA ARG A 75 14.55 -31.77 37.85
C ARG A 75 14.41 -33.00 36.95
N ARG A 76 13.30 -33.10 36.22
CA ARG A 76 13.00 -34.23 35.31
C ARG A 76 13.88 -34.21 34.08
N LEU A 77 14.06 -33.04 33.48
CA LEU A 77 15.01 -32.83 32.38
C LEU A 77 16.44 -33.18 32.79
N ILE A 78 16.88 -32.71 33.97
CA ILE A 78 18.20 -33.08 34.53
C ILE A 78 18.33 -34.59 34.65
N ASN A 79 17.35 -35.27 35.24
CA ASN A 79 17.39 -36.72 35.40
C ASN A 79 17.46 -37.45 34.05
N PHE A 80 16.62 -37.06 33.10
CA PHE A 80 16.62 -37.67 31.75
C PHE A 80 17.96 -37.49 31.05
N VAL A 81 18.45 -36.26 30.93
CA VAL A 81 19.72 -35.98 30.26
C VAL A 81 20.89 -36.67 30.99
N ASN A 82 20.87 -36.73 32.32
CA ASN A 82 21.89 -37.44 33.10
C ASN A 82 21.90 -38.95 32.81
N THR A 83 20.75 -39.61 32.65
CA THR A 83 20.71 -41.03 32.24
C THR A 83 21.28 -41.27 30.83
N CYS A 84 21.21 -40.26 29.96
CA CYS A 84 21.71 -40.32 28.59
C CYS A 84 23.22 -40.09 28.51
N VAL A 85 23.75 -39.05 29.17
CA VAL A 85 25.15 -38.61 28.99
C VAL A 85 26.01 -38.58 30.27
N GLY A 86 25.42 -38.74 31.46
CA GLY A 86 26.11 -38.64 32.76
C GLY A 86 27.25 -39.66 32.97
N HIS A 87 27.19 -40.80 32.27
CA HIS A 87 28.24 -41.83 32.29
C HIS A 87 29.50 -41.46 31.51
N ARG A 88 29.45 -40.42 30.67
CA ARG A 88 30.61 -39.93 29.92
C ARG A 88 31.49 -39.06 30.84
N ARG A 89 32.77 -38.91 30.49
CA ARG A 89 33.70 -38.01 31.21
C ARG A 89 33.18 -36.58 31.18
N GLY A 90 33.10 -35.95 32.34
CA GLY A 90 32.47 -34.62 32.49
C GLY A 90 30.95 -34.63 32.31
N GLY A 91 30.30 -35.80 32.40
CA GLY A 91 28.89 -35.99 32.04
C GLY A 91 27.93 -35.02 32.72
N ILE A 92 28.08 -34.74 34.02
CA ILE A 92 27.21 -33.80 34.74
C ILE A 92 27.33 -32.34 34.26
N ALA A 93 28.50 -31.92 33.75
CA ALA A 93 28.68 -30.60 33.16
C ALA A 93 28.09 -30.54 31.74
N ILE A 94 28.13 -31.63 30.98
CA ILE A 94 27.40 -31.76 29.70
C ILE A 94 25.88 -31.72 29.95
N VAL A 95 25.40 -32.36 31.03
CA VAL A 95 24.00 -32.25 31.48
C VAL A 95 23.64 -30.79 31.74
N CYS A 96 24.51 -30.03 32.41
CA CYS A 96 24.29 -28.60 32.65
C CYS A 96 24.06 -27.82 31.35
N VAL A 97 24.93 -28.00 30.34
CA VAL A 97 24.79 -27.32 29.04
C VAL A 97 23.50 -27.70 28.33
N ILE A 98 23.22 -29.00 28.20
CA ILE A 98 22.04 -29.49 27.46
C ILE A 98 20.75 -29.04 28.16
N VAL A 99 20.66 -29.21 29.49
CA VAL A 99 19.47 -28.81 30.24
C VAL A 99 19.28 -27.30 30.21
N ALA A 100 20.35 -26.51 30.28
CA ALA A 100 20.26 -25.06 30.14
C ALA A 100 19.75 -24.65 28.75
N CYS A 101 20.15 -25.33 27.68
CA CYS A 101 19.62 -25.09 26.34
C CYS A 101 18.11 -25.41 26.26
N PHE A 102 17.68 -26.56 26.78
CA PHE A 102 16.27 -26.97 26.78
C PHE A 102 15.40 -26.11 27.68
N PHE A 103 15.88 -25.77 28.88
CA PHE A 103 15.16 -24.90 29.80
C PHE A 103 15.16 -23.45 29.29
N GLY A 104 16.23 -23.05 28.60
CA GLY A 104 16.33 -21.77 27.90
C GLY A 104 15.23 -21.60 26.85
N ALA A 105 14.97 -22.65 26.07
CA ALA A 105 13.83 -22.77 25.13
C ALA A 105 12.44 -22.78 25.82
N ILE A 106 12.37 -22.53 27.12
CA ILE A 106 11.12 -22.39 27.87
C ILE A 106 11.11 -21.02 28.55
N SER A 107 12.22 -20.60 29.16
CA SER A 107 12.28 -19.35 29.94
C SER A 107 12.64 -18.11 29.14
N GLY A 108 13.35 -18.23 28.00
CA GLY A 108 13.76 -17.10 27.16
C GLY A 108 14.64 -16.04 27.84
N SER A 109 15.19 -16.33 29.03
CA SER A 109 15.91 -15.40 29.91
C SER A 109 17.08 -16.06 30.63
N GLY A 110 18.29 -15.57 30.36
CA GLY A 110 19.53 -16.10 30.95
C GLY A 110 19.58 -16.02 32.48
N PRO A 111 19.37 -14.85 33.12
CA PRO A 111 19.38 -14.72 34.57
C PRO A 111 18.35 -15.65 35.26
N ALA A 112 17.16 -15.78 34.67
CA ALA A 112 16.12 -16.66 35.19
C ALA A 112 16.54 -18.14 35.12
N THR A 113 17.16 -18.56 34.00
CA THR A 113 17.71 -19.91 33.86
C THR A 113 18.80 -20.20 34.90
N VAL A 114 19.71 -19.23 35.17
CA VAL A 114 20.72 -19.39 36.23
C VAL A 114 20.08 -19.55 37.60
N ALA A 115 19.08 -18.73 37.93
CA ALA A 115 18.39 -18.79 39.22
C ALA A 115 17.66 -20.14 39.42
N ALA A 116 16.99 -20.63 38.37
CA ALA A 116 16.22 -21.88 38.41
C ALA A 116 17.10 -23.13 38.46
N LEU A 117 18.13 -23.20 37.62
CA LEU A 117 18.97 -24.39 37.45
C LEU A 117 20.19 -24.41 38.36
N GLY A 118 20.75 -23.23 38.68
CA GLY A 118 22.02 -23.10 39.39
C GLY A 118 22.01 -23.72 40.78
N CYS A 119 20.89 -23.60 41.51
CA CYS A 119 20.72 -24.19 42.85
C CYS A 119 20.84 -25.73 42.86
N VAL A 120 20.65 -26.38 41.71
CA VAL A 120 20.71 -27.85 41.58
C VAL A 120 21.99 -28.28 40.87
N LEU A 121 22.31 -27.66 39.74
CA LEU A 121 23.39 -28.11 38.86
C LEU A 121 24.78 -27.65 39.32
N ILE A 122 24.94 -26.45 39.91
CA ILE A 122 26.24 -26.01 40.43
C ILE A 122 26.71 -26.95 41.55
N PRO A 123 25.90 -27.25 42.59
CA PRO A 123 26.32 -28.21 43.61
C PRO A 123 26.54 -29.62 43.06
N ALA A 124 25.76 -30.07 42.06
CA ALA A 124 25.92 -31.39 41.45
C ALA A 124 27.25 -31.52 40.68
N MET A 125 27.65 -30.50 39.92
CA MET A 125 28.93 -30.48 39.20
C MET A 125 30.13 -30.55 40.17
N ILE A 126 30.04 -29.87 41.30
CA ILE A 126 31.09 -29.88 42.33
C ILE A 126 31.14 -31.24 43.03
N GLN A 127 30.00 -31.70 43.57
CA GLN A 127 29.96 -32.86 44.48
C GLN A 127 30.00 -34.20 43.75
N GLN A 128 29.33 -34.30 42.60
CA GLN A 128 29.22 -35.56 41.83
C GLN A 128 30.18 -35.59 40.64
N GLY A 129 30.50 -34.42 40.09
CA GLY A 129 31.37 -34.29 38.92
C GLY A 129 32.84 -33.99 39.24
N GLY A 130 33.17 -33.53 40.44
CA GLY A 130 34.55 -33.17 40.80
C GLY A 130 35.07 -31.91 40.09
N PHE A 131 34.18 -31.05 39.55
CA PHE A 131 34.56 -29.76 38.98
C PHE A 131 34.85 -28.74 40.08
N SER A 132 35.71 -27.76 39.78
CA SER A 132 35.95 -26.65 40.71
C SER A 132 34.68 -25.78 40.85
N ALA A 133 34.51 -25.15 42.01
CA ALA A 133 33.39 -24.22 42.22
C ALA A 133 33.40 -23.06 41.21
N PRO A 134 34.54 -22.40 40.92
CA PRO A 134 34.57 -21.33 39.91
C PRO A 134 34.17 -21.80 38.50
N PHE A 135 34.64 -22.98 38.06
CA PHE A 135 34.27 -23.52 36.75
C PHE A 135 32.78 -23.89 36.69
N SER A 136 32.26 -24.54 37.73
CA SER A 136 30.86 -24.96 37.79
C SER A 136 29.92 -23.76 37.75
N THR A 137 30.25 -22.70 38.48
CA THR A 137 29.48 -21.46 38.51
C THR A 137 29.58 -20.70 37.18
N ALA A 138 30.78 -20.62 36.57
CA ALA A 138 30.98 -20.00 35.25
C ALA A 138 30.25 -20.75 34.13
N LEU A 139 30.28 -22.09 34.16
CA LEU A 139 29.59 -22.92 33.16
C LEU A 139 28.09 -22.73 33.25
N MET A 140 27.52 -22.72 34.46
CA MET A 140 26.08 -22.47 34.63
C MET A 140 25.71 -21.07 34.12
N ALA A 141 26.51 -20.04 34.41
CA ALA A 141 26.26 -18.69 33.89
C ALA A 141 26.28 -18.64 32.36
N THR A 142 27.27 -19.29 31.74
CA THR A 142 27.46 -19.29 30.28
C THR A 142 26.47 -20.17 29.53
N ALA A 143 26.17 -21.35 30.06
CA ALA A 143 25.17 -22.23 29.47
C ALA A 143 23.76 -21.60 29.53
N SER A 144 23.46 -20.85 30.59
CA SER A 144 22.21 -20.11 30.70
C SER A 144 22.12 -18.92 29.76
N SER A 145 23.23 -18.28 29.35
CA SER A 145 23.13 -17.16 28.40
C SER A 145 22.64 -17.59 27.01
N ILE A 146 22.80 -18.88 26.66
CA ILE A 146 22.20 -19.47 25.46
C ILE A 146 20.66 -19.38 25.48
N ALA A 147 20.04 -19.24 26.65
CA ALA A 147 18.59 -19.12 26.80
C ALA A 147 17.98 -17.90 26.09
N ILE A 148 18.76 -16.84 25.83
CA ILE A 148 18.26 -15.70 25.05
C ILE A 148 18.49 -15.87 23.54
N VAL A 149 19.19 -16.94 23.13
CA VAL A 149 19.49 -17.26 21.72
C VAL A 149 18.59 -18.39 21.22
N ILE A 150 18.33 -19.41 22.06
CA ILE A 150 17.44 -20.52 21.69
C ILE A 150 15.97 -20.09 21.89
N PRO A 151 15.11 -20.21 20.86
CA PRO A 151 13.72 -19.79 20.95
C PRO A 151 12.83 -20.68 21.82
N PRO A 152 11.69 -20.15 22.31
CA PRO A 152 11.26 -18.74 22.31
C PRO A 152 12.20 -17.83 23.13
N SER A 153 12.55 -16.68 22.55
CA SER A 153 13.47 -15.70 23.15
C SER A 153 12.83 -14.33 23.28
N ILE A 154 12.91 -13.75 24.47
CA ILE A 154 12.43 -12.38 24.74
C ILE A 154 13.23 -11.35 23.93
N ALA A 155 14.55 -11.56 23.77
CA ALA A 155 15.40 -10.65 23.03
C ALA A 155 15.02 -10.57 21.54
N PHE A 156 14.60 -11.70 20.95
CA PHE A 156 14.11 -11.73 19.58
C PHE A 156 12.76 -11.03 19.41
N VAL A 157 11.84 -11.18 20.38
CA VAL A 157 10.57 -10.42 20.38
C VAL A 157 10.84 -8.92 20.43
N VAL A 158 11.78 -8.49 21.28
CA VAL A 158 12.18 -7.08 21.37
C VAL A 158 12.79 -6.60 20.06
N TYR A 159 13.74 -7.33 19.49
CA TYR A 159 14.37 -6.96 18.22
C TYR A 159 13.34 -6.84 17.08
N ALA A 160 12.45 -7.82 16.95
CA ALA A 160 11.35 -7.79 15.97
C ALA A 160 10.44 -6.57 16.17
N SER A 161 10.12 -6.21 17.41
CA SER A 161 9.29 -5.03 17.70
C SER A 161 9.95 -3.68 17.38
N ILE A 162 11.29 -3.65 17.33
CA ILE A 162 12.08 -2.47 16.97
C ILE A 162 12.23 -2.37 15.45
N THR A 163 12.49 -3.50 14.79
CA THR A 163 12.94 -3.54 13.38
C THR A 163 11.84 -3.89 12.37
N GLY A 164 10.69 -4.40 12.84
CA GLY A 164 9.58 -4.81 12.00
C GLY A 164 9.73 -6.21 11.38
N VAL A 165 10.85 -6.92 11.60
CA VAL A 165 11.04 -8.27 11.06
C VAL A 165 10.17 -9.31 11.77
N SER A 166 9.88 -10.43 11.08
CA SER A 166 9.06 -11.51 11.63
C SER A 166 9.71 -12.17 12.85
N ILE A 167 8.92 -12.33 13.92
CA ILE A 167 9.34 -13.11 15.11
C ILE A 167 9.59 -14.57 14.74
N ALA A 168 8.83 -15.12 13.79
CA ALA A 168 9.01 -16.50 13.35
C ALA A 168 10.38 -16.70 12.68
N ASP A 169 10.79 -15.76 11.82
CA ASP A 169 12.12 -15.75 11.19
C ASP A 169 13.23 -15.62 12.22
N MET A 170 13.07 -14.71 13.18
CA MET A 170 14.02 -14.55 14.29
C MET A 170 14.13 -15.81 15.14
N PHE A 171 13.00 -16.48 15.44
CA PHE A 171 13.01 -17.74 16.16
C PHE A 171 13.72 -18.83 15.34
N MET A 172 13.40 -19.01 14.06
CA MET A 172 14.08 -19.99 13.21
C MET A 172 15.59 -19.72 13.13
N GLY A 173 15.96 -18.45 12.94
CA GLY A 173 17.36 -18.05 12.81
C GLY A 173 18.21 -18.23 14.06
N GLY A 174 17.59 -18.27 15.25
CA GLY A 174 18.29 -18.51 16.51
C GLY A 174 18.61 -19.98 16.81
N ILE A 175 17.92 -20.94 16.19
CA ILE A 175 18.05 -22.38 16.49
C ILE A 175 19.49 -22.87 16.22
N VAL A 176 20.00 -22.63 15.01
CA VAL A 176 21.32 -23.11 14.60
C VAL A 176 22.45 -22.45 15.42
N PRO A 177 22.52 -21.12 15.56
CA PRO A 177 23.49 -20.45 16.43
C PRO A 177 23.44 -20.95 17.89
N GLY A 178 22.24 -21.12 18.45
CA GLY A 178 22.09 -21.61 19.82
C GLY A 178 22.65 -23.03 20.01
N ILE A 179 22.41 -23.93 19.05
CA ILE A 179 23.00 -25.28 19.05
C ILE A 179 24.52 -25.21 18.92
N LEU A 180 25.05 -24.36 18.05
CA LEU A 180 26.50 -24.17 17.87
C LEU A 180 27.17 -23.67 19.16
N MET A 181 26.55 -22.71 19.86
CA MET A 181 27.02 -22.26 21.16
C MET A 181 27.02 -23.39 22.19
N GLY A 182 25.94 -24.18 22.25
CA GLY A 182 25.86 -25.34 23.15
C GLY A 182 26.95 -26.38 22.87
N LEU A 183 27.20 -26.70 21.60
CA LEU A 183 28.26 -27.61 21.19
C LEU A 183 29.65 -27.06 21.55
N ALA A 184 29.89 -25.76 21.34
CA ALA A 184 31.13 -25.10 21.72
C ALA A 184 31.40 -25.22 23.24
N LEU A 185 30.38 -25.05 24.08
CA LEU A 185 30.51 -25.24 25.53
C LEU A 185 30.75 -26.71 25.91
N VAL A 186 30.11 -27.67 25.23
CA VAL A 186 30.39 -29.10 25.43
C VAL A 186 31.86 -29.42 25.13
N ILE A 187 32.44 -28.82 24.09
CA ILE A 187 33.87 -28.97 23.77
C ILE A 187 34.74 -28.45 24.92
N VAL A 188 34.43 -27.26 25.47
CA VAL A 188 35.14 -26.69 26.63
C VAL A 188 35.07 -27.63 27.83
N VAL A 189 33.89 -28.19 28.12
CA VAL A 189 33.71 -29.19 29.19
C VAL A 189 34.55 -30.44 28.96
N MET A 190 34.62 -30.94 27.72
CA MET A 190 35.43 -32.12 27.39
C MET A 190 36.92 -31.86 27.57
N ILE A 191 37.39 -30.64 27.24
CA ILE A 191 38.78 -30.22 27.44
C ILE A 191 39.09 -30.15 28.95
N GLU A 192 38.25 -29.48 29.73
CA GLU A 192 38.45 -29.32 31.17
C GLU A 192 38.40 -30.67 31.90
N ALA A 193 37.45 -31.54 31.53
CA ALA A 193 37.34 -32.88 32.10
C ALA A 193 38.57 -33.75 31.82
N ARG A 194 39.17 -33.62 30.63
CA ARG A 194 40.43 -34.31 30.29
C ARG A 194 41.61 -33.74 31.07
N LYS A 195 41.73 -32.42 31.14
CA LYS A 195 42.83 -31.72 31.83
C LYS A 195 42.88 -32.06 33.32
N ASN A 196 41.72 -32.15 33.97
CA ASN A 196 41.60 -32.43 35.40
C ASN A 196 41.29 -33.91 35.72
N ASN A 197 41.39 -34.82 34.75
CA ASN A 197 41.12 -36.26 34.91
C ASN A 197 39.76 -36.60 35.53
N ILE A 198 38.73 -35.80 35.23
CA ILE A 198 37.37 -35.96 35.73
C ILE A 198 36.71 -37.20 35.10
N GLN A 199 36.17 -38.09 35.94
CA GLN A 199 35.45 -39.29 35.52
C GLN A 199 33.95 -39.02 35.35
N GLY A 200 33.20 -40.01 34.83
CA GLY A 200 31.75 -39.92 34.76
C GLY A 200 31.12 -39.92 36.15
N SER A 201 30.07 -39.13 36.35
CA SER A 201 29.37 -38.99 37.64
C SER A 201 28.52 -40.21 38.00
N MET A 202 28.29 -41.12 37.05
CA MET A 202 27.47 -42.31 37.24
C MET A 202 27.85 -43.46 36.30
N LYS A 203 27.35 -44.67 36.59
CA LYS A 203 27.44 -45.81 35.67
C LYS A 203 26.44 -45.64 34.51
N LYS A 204 26.71 -46.29 33.38
CA LYS A 204 25.84 -46.25 32.20
C LYS A 204 24.45 -46.82 32.54
N ALA A 205 23.43 -45.97 32.45
CA ALA A 205 22.03 -46.37 32.64
C ALA A 205 21.58 -47.36 31.56
N SER A 206 20.74 -48.30 31.95
CA SER A 206 20.07 -49.28 31.08
C SER A 206 19.03 -48.61 30.17
N GLY A 207 18.62 -49.30 29.10
CA GLY A 207 17.57 -48.81 28.19
C GLY A 207 16.22 -48.58 28.90
N ALA A 208 15.89 -49.43 29.87
CA ALA A 208 14.67 -49.30 30.68
C ALA A 208 14.70 -48.05 31.58
N GLU A 209 15.83 -47.76 32.23
CA GLU A 209 16.00 -46.55 33.05
C GLU A 209 15.92 -45.27 32.21
N ARG A 210 16.50 -45.27 31.01
CA ARG A 210 16.40 -44.14 30.08
C ARG A 210 14.97 -43.90 29.61
N TRP A 211 14.24 -44.97 29.30
CA TRP A 211 12.85 -44.88 28.88
C TRP A 211 11.94 -44.38 30.01
N ALA A 212 12.17 -44.84 31.24
CA ALA A 212 11.47 -44.34 32.41
C ALA A 212 11.72 -42.84 32.64
N ALA A 213 12.98 -42.40 32.56
CA ALA A 213 13.33 -41.00 32.68
C ALA A 213 12.80 -40.13 31.52
N PHE A 214 12.75 -40.67 30.30
CA PHE A 214 12.12 -40.01 29.15
C PHE A 214 10.62 -39.79 29.38
N LYS A 215 9.89 -40.83 29.83
CA LYS A 215 8.45 -40.71 30.14
C LYS A 215 8.18 -39.66 31.20
N ASP A 216 9.04 -39.58 32.22
CA ASP A 216 8.92 -38.58 33.28
C ASP A 216 9.16 -37.16 32.74
N ALA A 217 10.15 -36.97 31.86
CA ALA A 217 10.49 -35.68 31.25
C ALA A 217 9.63 -35.29 30.02
N PHE A 218 8.80 -36.22 29.49
CA PHE A 218 8.11 -36.08 28.21
C PHE A 218 7.27 -34.80 28.11
N TRP A 219 6.49 -34.48 29.13
CA TRP A 219 5.63 -33.28 29.16
C TRP A 219 6.44 -31.98 29.18
N GLY A 220 7.64 -31.98 29.75
CA GLY A 220 8.55 -30.83 29.66
C GLY A 220 9.15 -30.66 28.26
N LEU A 221 9.52 -31.77 27.61
CA LEU A 221 10.12 -31.77 26.26
C LEU A 221 9.11 -31.41 25.16
N LEU A 222 7.82 -31.65 25.40
CA LEU A 222 6.77 -31.33 24.45
C LEU A 222 6.52 -29.81 24.35
N MET A 223 6.90 -29.02 25.36
CA MET A 223 6.63 -27.58 25.38
C MET A 223 7.26 -26.82 24.20
N PRO A 224 8.60 -26.88 23.96
CA PRO A 224 9.19 -26.24 22.78
C PRO A 224 8.57 -26.74 21.46
N VAL A 225 8.15 -28.00 21.39
CA VAL A 225 7.51 -28.57 20.20
C VAL A 225 6.11 -27.99 19.97
N ILE A 226 5.33 -27.75 21.03
CA ILE A 226 4.02 -27.11 20.93
C ILE A 226 4.17 -25.65 20.49
N ILE A 227 5.10 -24.91 21.09
CA ILE A 227 5.33 -23.50 20.78
C ILE A 227 5.83 -23.38 19.34
N LEU A 228 6.93 -24.06 19.01
CA LEU A 228 7.55 -23.95 17.69
C LEU A 228 6.69 -24.62 16.62
N GLY A 229 6.19 -25.83 16.86
CA GLY A 229 5.33 -26.53 15.91
C GLY A 229 3.99 -25.84 15.68
N GLY A 230 3.44 -25.15 16.69
CA GLY A 230 2.23 -24.35 16.54
C GLY A 230 2.47 -23.07 15.73
N ILE A 231 3.59 -22.37 15.98
CA ILE A 231 3.99 -21.20 15.20
C ILE A 231 4.25 -21.58 13.74
N TYR A 232 5.11 -22.58 13.52
CA TYR A 232 5.53 -22.97 12.17
C TYR A 232 4.46 -23.76 11.41
N GLY A 233 3.52 -24.39 12.10
CA GLY A 233 2.35 -25.01 11.49
C GLY A 233 1.25 -24.01 11.10
N GLY A 234 1.44 -22.71 11.36
CA GLY A 234 0.43 -21.68 11.14
C GLY A 234 -0.81 -21.82 12.02
N ILE A 235 -0.69 -22.56 13.14
CA ILE A 235 -1.79 -22.81 14.08
C ILE A 235 -1.88 -21.70 15.12
N PHE A 236 -0.72 -21.21 15.58
CA PHE A 236 -0.61 -20.16 16.60
C PHE A 236 0.28 -19.02 16.12
N THR A 237 -0.07 -17.80 16.46
CA THR A 237 0.85 -16.66 16.41
C THR A 237 1.89 -16.76 17.53
N PRO A 238 3.00 -16.01 17.52
CA PRO A 238 3.96 -16.00 18.63
C PRO A 238 3.34 -15.60 19.99
N THR A 239 2.39 -14.67 19.99
CA THR A 239 1.66 -14.22 21.19
C THR A 239 0.67 -15.29 21.67
N GLU A 240 -0.06 -15.93 20.74
CA GLU A 240 -0.94 -17.07 21.05
C GLU A 240 -0.15 -18.28 21.54
N ALA A 241 0.98 -18.60 20.92
CA ALA A 241 1.86 -19.69 21.35
C ALA A 241 2.39 -19.45 22.77
N ALA A 242 2.69 -18.19 23.12
CA ALA A 242 3.03 -17.81 24.49
C ALA A 242 1.84 -18.06 25.45
N ALA A 243 0.63 -17.66 25.09
CA ALA A 243 -0.57 -17.91 25.91
C ALA A 243 -0.89 -19.42 26.05
N VAL A 244 -0.79 -20.18 24.96
CA VAL A 244 -0.93 -21.65 24.95
C VAL A 244 0.11 -22.29 25.84
N SER A 245 1.35 -21.78 25.85
CA SER A 245 2.39 -22.28 26.75
C SER A 245 2.05 -22.08 28.23
N VAL A 246 1.40 -20.97 28.60
CA VAL A 246 0.90 -20.73 29.95
C VAL A 246 -0.18 -21.74 30.31
N VAL A 247 -1.18 -21.92 29.46
CA VAL A 247 -2.31 -22.86 29.68
C VAL A 247 -1.79 -24.29 29.80
N TYR A 248 -0.95 -24.72 28.85
CA TYR A 248 -0.32 -26.03 28.87
C TYR A 248 0.53 -26.21 30.13
N GLY A 249 1.26 -25.18 30.54
CA GLY A 249 2.08 -25.26 31.74
C GLY A 249 1.30 -25.38 33.04
N LEU A 250 0.17 -24.69 33.14
CA LEU A 250 -0.76 -24.87 34.26
C LEU A 250 -1.35 -26.28 34.26
N PHE A 251 -1.73 -26.80 33.09
CA PHE A 251 -2.24 -28.18 32.97
C PHE A 251 -1.19 -29.20 33.44
N VAL A 252 0.04 -29.10 32.93
CA VAL A 252 1.13 -30.01 33.33
C VAL A 252 1.46 -29.86 34.81
N GLY A 253 1.55 -28.63 35.31
CA GLY A 253 1.91 -28.35 36.70
C GLY A 253 0.83 -28.74 37.72
N MET A 254 -0.46 -28.52 37.42
CA MET A 254 -1.57 -28.76 38.35
C MET A 254 -2.18 -30.16 38.21
N VAL A 255 -2.30 -30.69 36.99
CA VAL A 255 -3.02 -31.94 36.73
C VAL A 255 -2.08 -33.14 36.60
N VAL A 256 -1.02 -33.00 35.80
CA VAL A 256 -0.10 -34.10 35.47
C VAL A 256 0.90 -34.35 36.59
N TYR A 257 1.73 -33.35 36.91
CA TYR A 257 2.74 -33.45 37.97
C TYR A 257 2.20 -33.11 39.36
N ARG A 258 1.12 -32.33 39.43
CA ARG A 258 0.46 -31.92 40.69
C ARG A 258 1.40 -31.22 41.67
N GLU A 259 2.33 -30.42 41.12
CA GLU A 259 3.31 -29.64 41.89
C GLU A 259 2.87 -28.18 42.12
N ILE A 260 1.89 -27.69 41.35
CA ILE A 260 1.32 -26.33 41.48
C ILE A 260 -0.05 -26.39 42.14
N THR A 261 -0.25 -25.62 43.21
CA THR A 261 -1.56 -25.42 43.84
C THR A 261 -2.20 -24.11 43.38
N VAL A 262 -3.52 -23.97 43.57
CA VAL A 262 -4.25 -22.72 43.24
C VAL A 262 -3.68 -21.51 43.99
N LYS A 263 -3.13 -21.70 45.19
CA LYS A 263 -2.49 -20.62 45.97
C LYS A 263 -1.17 -20.16 45.37
N ASP A 264 -0.43 -21.07 44.72
CA ASP A 264 0.83 -20.74 44.05
C ASP A 264 0.59 -19.83 42.83
N LEU A 265 -0.60 -19.86 42.22
CA LEU A 265 -0.92 -19.05 41.04
C LEU A 265 -0.76 -17.55 41.32
N TRP A 266 -1.19 -17.08 42.49
CA TRP A 266 -1.06 -15.67 42.86
C TRP A 266 0.41 -15.26 42.96
N ALA A 267 1.25 -16.10 43.58
CA ALA A 267 2.69 -15.84 43.68
C ALA A 267 3.36 -15.84 42.29
N LEU A 268 3.01 -16.81 41.43
CA LEU A 268 3.52 -16.92 40.06
C LEU A 268 3.16 -15.69 39.22
N VAL A 269 1.92 -15.21 39.31
CA VAL A 269 1.49 -13.99 38.59
C VAL A 269 2.25 -12.77 39.12
N ILE A 270 2.40 -12.60 40.43
CA ILE A 270 3.15 -11.49 41.01
C ILE A 270 4.62 -11.49 40.55
N ASP A 271 5.29 -12.63 40.62
CA ASP A 271 6.71 -12.72 40.25
C ASP A 271 6.92 -12.49 38.75
N SER A 272 5.97 -12.93 37.93
CA SER A 272 5.95 -12.66 36.48
C SER A 272 5.66 -11.20 36.17
N ALA A 273 4.73 -10.56 36.90
CA ALA A 273 4.38 -9.16 36.75
C ALA A 273 5.55 -8.23 37.14
N LYS A 274 6.29 -8.55 38.21
CA LYS A 274 7.51 -7.79 38.59
C LYS A 274 8.56 -7.82 37.48
N THR A 275 8.80 -8.99 36.91
CA THR A 275 9.77 -9.18 35.84
C THR A 275 9.34 -8.44 34.57
N THR A 276 8.07 -8.62 34.18
CA THR A 276 7.49 -7.96 33.00
C THR A 276 7.47 -6.44 33.17
N GLY A 277 7.04 -5.92 34.32
CA GLY A 277 6.96 -4.48 34.58
C GLY A 277 8.32 -3.79 34.46
N GLY A 278 9.39 -4.44 34.89
CA GLY A 278 10.76 -3.95 34.67
C GLY A 278 11.11 -3.86 33.18
N ILE A 279 10.80 -4.90 32.41
CA ILE A 279 11.05 -4.94 30.95
C ILE A 279 10.23 -3.87 30.23
N MET A 280 8.93 -3.75 30.52
CA MET A 280 8.05 -2.79 29.86
C MET A 280 8.41 -1.34 30.21
N LEU A 281 8.89 -1.07 31.43
CA LEU A 281 9.39 0.26 31.78
C LEU A 281 10.67 0.62 31.00
N ILE A 282 11.55 -0.35 30.78
CA ILE A 282 12.71 -0.16 29.90
C ILE A 282 12.23 0.18 28.49
N VAL A 283 11.29 -0.60 27.93
CA VAL A 283 10.73 -0.37 26.59
C VAL A 283 10.14 1.04 26.44
N ALA A 284 9.35 1.51 27.41
CA ALA A 284 8.75 2.83 27.38
C ALA A 284 9.81 3.95 27.31
N CYS A 285 10.76 3.95 28.26
CA CYS A 285 11.81 4.97 28.32
C CYS A 285 12.80 4.88 27.15
N ALA A 286 13.07 3.67 26.68
CA ALA A 286 13.89 3.41 25.52
C ALA A 286 13.26 3.94 24.23
N SER A 287 11.95 3.79 24.07
CA SER A 287 11.24 4.30 22.88
C SER A 287 11.35 5.81 22.81
N LEU A 288 11.22 6.50 23.95
CA LEU A 288 11.49 7.93 24.06
C LEU A 288 12.96 8.29 23.73
N PHE A 289 13.92 7.52 24.21
CA PHE A 289 15.34 7.72 23.90
C PHE A 289 15.63 7.54 22.40
N SER A 290 15.07 6.48 21.80
CA SER A 290 15.14 6.20 20.37
C SER A 290 14.54 7.34 19.56
N PHE A 291 13.36 7.83 19.95
CA PHE A 291 12.71 8.99 19.34
C PHE A 291 13.63 10.21 19.35
N VAL A 292 14.24 10.55 20.49
CA VAL A 292 15.17 11.69 20.60
C VAL A 292 16.40 11.46 19.69
N CYS A 293 16.93 10.24 19.62
CA CYS A 293 18.04 9.92 18.73
C CYS A 293 17.71 10.09 17.24
N THR A 294 16.53 9.67 16.81
CA THR A 294 16.06 9.83 15.42
C THR A 294 15.76 11.29 15.13
N LYS A 295 14.92 11.91 15.96
CA LYS A 295 14.45 13.31 15.81
C LYS A 295 15.57 14.33 15.65
N PHE A 296 16.62 14.22 16.46
CA PHE A 296 17.72 15.19 16.44
C PHE A 296 18.89 14.77 15.54
N GLY A 297 18.65 13.86 14.58
CA GLY A 297 19.65 13.42 13.60
C GLY A 297 20.87 12.73 14.22
N ILE A 298 20.75 12.23 15.46
CA ILE A 298 21.86 11.55 16.16
C ILE A 298 22.14 10.21 15.49
N ALA A 299 21.08 9.49 15.09
CA ALA A 299 21.20 8.25 14.33
C ALA A 299 21.89 8.48 12.97
N GLN A 300 21.50 9.54 12.25
CA GLN A 300 22.12 9.90 10.97
C GLN A 300 23.58 10.32 11.14
N ALA A 301 23.90 11.19 12.09
CA ALA A 301 25.28 11.61 12.33
C ALA A 301 26.20 10.44 12.77
N ALA A 302 25.65 9.50 13.55
CA ALA A 302 26.35 8.26 13.88
C ALA A 302 26.51 7.34 12.66
N SER A 303 25.50 7.28 11.78
CA SER A 303 25.53 6.57 10.51
C SER A 303 26.61 7.12 9.58
N ASP A 304 26.67 8.45 9.39
CA ASP A 304 27.66 9.11 8.54
C ASP A 304 29.08 8.91 9.07
N LEU A 305 29.26 9.04 10.38
CA LEU A 305 30.55 8.76 11.03
C LEU A 305 30.94 7.30 10.86
N LEU A 306 30.02 6.37 11.07
CA LEU A 306 30.28 4.94 10.89
C LEU A 306 30.55 4.61 9.43
N GLY A 307 29.84 5.18 8.46
CA GLY A 307 30.09 5.02 7.02
C GLY A 307 31.44 5.59 6.59
N SER A 308 31.90 6.68 7.21
CA SER A 308 33.23 7.24 6.96
C SER A 308 34.38 6.34 7.45
N ILE A 309 34.12 5.47 8.44
CA ILE A 309 35.11 4.54 9.02
C ILE A 309 34.96 3.13 8.43
N ALA A 310 33.73 2.69 8.19
CA ALA A 310 33.35 1.37 7.74
C ALA A 310 33.11 1.39 6.22
N HIS A 311 34.21 1.39 5.46
CA HIS A 311 34.16 1.33 3.99
C HIS A 311 33.61 -0.01 3.44
N ASN A 312 33.37 -1.02 4.28
CA ASN A 312 32.78 -2.30 3.89
C ASN A 312 31.99 -2.98 5.03
N GLN A 313 31.08 -3.88 4.64
CA GLN A 313 30.22 -4.67 5.54
C GLN A 313 30.99 -5.38 6.65
N PHE A 314 32.18 -5.92 6.36
CA PHE A 314 32.99 -6.66 7.35
C PHE A 314 33.51 -5.77 8.48
N THR A 315 33.92 -4.55 8.16
CA THR A 315 34.42 -3.58 9.15
C THR A 315 33.29 -3.07 10.03
N PHE A 316 32.13 -2.79 9.43
CA PHE A 316 30.92 -2.44 10.17
C PHE A 316 30.54 -3.52 11.19
N LEU A 317 30.41 -4.77 10.74
CA LEU A 317 30.04 -5.88 11.61
C LEU A 317 31.07 -6.14 12.73
N LEU A 318 32.35 -5.89 12.49
CA LEU A 318 33.38 -5.97 13.53
C LEU A 318 33.19 -4.90 14.60
N ILE A 319 32.94 -3.64 14.19
CA ILE A 319 32.67 -2.52 15.10
C ILE A 319 31.41 -2.83 15.94
N VAL A 320 30.35 -3.29 15.29
CA VAL A 320 29.09 -3.70 15.93
C VAL A 320 29.33 -4.78 16.99
N ASN A 321 30.08 -5.83 16.65
CA ASN A 321 30.40 -6.91 17.59
C ASN A 321 31.13 -6.37 18.84
N VAL A 322 32.12 -5.50 18.65
CA VAL A 322 32.86 -4.91 19.77
C VAL A 322 31.94 -4.08 20.66
N ILE A 323 31.09 -3.25 20.06
CA ILE A 323 30.14 -2.40 20.81
C ILE A 323 29.16 -3.25 21.60
N PHE A 324 28.50 -4.24 20.96
CA PHE A 324 27.53 -5.08 21.65
C PHE A 324 28.14 -5.96 22.74
N LEU A 325 29.35 -6.49 22.54
CA LEU A 325 30.06 -7.24 23.58
C LEU A 325 30.32 -6.37 24.81
N ILE A 326 30.82 -5.14 24.61
CA ILE A 326 31.07 -4.20 25.70
C ILE A 326 29.75 -3.80 26.36
N ALA A 327 28.73 -3.45 25.58
CA ALA A 327 27.41 -3.07 26.10
C ALA A 327 26.80 -4.16 26.97
N GLY A 328 26.77 -5.41 26.47
CA GLY A 328 26.21 -6.55 27.19
C GLY A 328 26.93 -6.88 28.50
N CYS A 329 28.16 -6.38 28.71
CA CYS A 329 28.82 -6.50 30.01
C CYS A 329 28.09 -5.70 31.09
N PHE A 330 27.61 -4.50 30.77
CA PHE A 330 27.09 -3.53 31.76
C PHE A 330 25.57 -3.52 31.87
N ILE A 331 24.87 -3.77 30.77
CA ILE A 331 23.41 -3.67 30.69
C ILE A 331 22.80 -4.97 30.17
N ASP A 332 21.52 -5.21 30.48
CA ASP A 332 20.82 -6.39 29.98
C ASP A 332 20.57 -6.30 28.47
N ALA A 333 20.28 -7.45 27.84
CA ALA A 333 20.17 -7.56 26.40
C ALA A 333 19.03 -6.71 25.83
N ASN A 334 17.89 -6.65 26.51
CA ASN A 334 16.74 -5.90 26.03
C ASN A 334 17.04 -4.40 26.05
N SER A 335 17.62 -3.89 27.15
CA SER A 335 18.10 -2.50 27.22
C SER A 335 19.09 -2.16 26.11
N ALA A 336 20.05 -3.05 25.83
CA ALA A 336 21.05 -2.81 24.80
C ALA A 336 20.45 -2.77 23.38
N MET A 337 19.51 -3.67 23.07
CA MET A 337 18.83 -3.67 21.77
C MET A 337 18.15 -2.33 21.50
N TYR A 338 17.40 -1.82 22.46
CA TYR A 338 16.72 -0.53 22.33
C TYR A 338 17.66 0.67 22.14
N ILE A 339 18.86 0.62 22.71
CA ILE A 339 19.83 1.72 22.60
C ILE A 339 20.55 1.68 21.26
N PHE A 340 21.06 0.51 20.86
CA PHE A 340 22.01 0.42 19.75
C PHE A 340 21.37 0.07 18.42
N ILE A 341 20.25 -0.66 18.38
CA ILE A 341 19.62 -1.08 17.12
C ILE A 341 19.13 0.11 16.30
N PRO A 342 18.40 1.10 16.85
CA PRO A 342 17.97 2.26 16.06
C PRO A 342 19.14 3.05 15.43
N ILE A 343 20.30 3.03 16.07
CA ILE A 343 21.51 3.72 15.60
C ILE A 343 22.21 2.91 14.49
N MET A 344 22.25 1.59 14.61
CA MET A 344 23.03 0.72 13.73
C MET A 344 22.23 0.15 12.55
N LEU A 345 20.91 0.05 12.69
CA LEU A 345 20.05 -0.53 11.66
C LEU A 345 20.06 0.23 10.33
N PRO A 346 20.02 1.58 10.30
CA PRO A 346 20.11 2.32 9.04
C PRO A 346 21.39 2.00 8.25
N VAL A 347 22.55 1.96 8.95
CA VAL A 347 23.84 1.57 8.36
C VAL A 347 23.82 0.13 7.86
N CYS A 348 23.23 -0.78 8.64
CA CYS A 348 23.10 -2.20 8.28
C CYS A 348 22.31 -2.37 6.97
N LYS A 349 21.18 -1.65 6.82
CA LYS A 349 20.35 -1.66 5.61
C LYS A 349 21.10 -1.06 4.42
N GLN A 350 21.75 0.08 4.60
CA GLN A 350 22.52 0.74 3.55
C GLN A 350 23.65 -0.14 3.00
N LEU A 351 24.30 -0.94 3.87
CA LEU A 351 25.35 -1.89 3.47
C LEU A 351 24.80 -3.21 2.90
N GLY A 352 23.48 -3.36 2.77
CA GLY A 352 22.84 -4.55 2.23
C GLY A 352 23.02 -5.80 3.08
N TYR A 353 23.18 -5.66 4.40
CA TYR A 353 23.27 -6.81 5.30
C TYR A 353 21.89 -7.27 5.78
N ASP A 354 21.68 -8.59 5.79
CA ASP A 354 20.42 -9.21 6.17
C ASP A 354 19.99 -8.83 7.61
N VAL A 355 18.78 -8.27 7.72
CA VAL A 355 18.28 -7.67 8.97
C VAL A 355 17.94 -8.74 10.02
N VAL A 356 17.54 -9.95 9.61
CA VAL A 356 17.34 -11.08 10.53
C VAL A 356 18.70 -11.57 11.02
N ALA A 357 19.66 -11.77 10.12
CA ALA A 357 21.02 -12.15 10.49
C ALA A 357 21.66 -11.13 11.46
N PHE A 358 21.43 -9.83 11.25
CA PHE A 358 21.88 -8.78 12.15
C PHE A 358 21.31 -8.93 13.55
N GLY A 359 20.00 -9.21 13.67
CA GLY A 359 19.35 -9.45 14.95
C GLY A 359 19.88 -10.68 15.68
N ILE A 360 20.18 -11.75 14.96
CA ILE A 360 20.82 -12.95 15.52
C ILE A 360 22.23 -12.62 16.04
N VAL A 361 23.03 -11.90 15.25
CA VAL A 361 24.39 -11.47 15.63
C VAL A 361 24.36 -10.58 16.88
N ALA A 362 23.47 -9.58 16.91
CA ALA A 362 23.30 -8.70 18.07
C ALA A 362 22.90 -9.50 19.32
N THR A 363 21.97 -10.45 19.19
CA THR A 363 21.52 -11.29 20.32
C THR A 363 22.63 -12.17 20.86
N VAL A 364 23.42 -12.80 19.99
CA VAL A 364 24.56 -13.64 20.40
C VAL A 364 25.66 -12.81 21.06
N ASN A 365 25.97 -11.62 20.53
CA ASN A 365 26.90 -10.69 21.20
C ASN A 365 26.44 -10.37 22.62
N LEU A 366 25.17 -10.03 22.80
CA LEU A 366 24.62 -9.68 24.10
C LEU A 366 24.58 -10.88 25.05
N ALA A 367 24.31 -12.09 24.54
CA ALA A 367 24.40 -13.33 25.32
C ALA A 367 25.82 -13.57 25.86
N ILE A 368 26.84 -13.27 25.05
CA ILE A 368 28.25 -13.34 25.48
C ILE A 368 28.56 -12.22 26.47
N GLY A 369 28.07 -11.00 26.22
CA GLY A 369 28.23 -9.85 27.11
C GLY A 369 27.71 -10.13 28.52
N GLN A 370 26.55 -10.78 28.65
CA GLN A 370 25.94 -11.12 29.95
C GLN A 370 26.79 -12.03 30.84
N VAL A 371 27.84 -12.64 30.29
CA VAL A 371 28.78 -13.51 31.01
C VAL A 371 30.23 -13.01 30.92
N THR A 372 30.43 -11.79 30.40
CA THR A 372 31.75 -11.17 30.25
C THR A 372 32.01 -10.15 31.36
N PRO A 373 33.15 -10.22 32.06
CA PRO A 373 33.55 -9.19 33.05
C PRO A 373 33.69 -7.81 32.39
N PRO A 374 33.43 -6.69 33.12
CA PRO A 374 33.54 -6.54 34.57
C PRO A 374 32.27 -6.83 35.37
N VAL A 375 31.09 -6.80 34.74
CA VAL A 375 29.81 -6.96 35.43
C VAL A 375 29.16 -8.29 35.08
N GLY A 376 28.56 -8.45 33.89
CA GLY A 376 27.96 -9.70 33.41
C GLY A 376 26.87 -10.23 34.34
N VAL A 377 25.61 -9.84 34.12
CA VAL A 377 24.47 -10.14 35.00
C VAL A 377 24.36 -11.62 35.37
N ASN A 378 24.62 -12.54 34.43
CA ASN A 378 24.53 -13.98 34.69
C ASN A 378 25.63 -14.48 35.65
N LEU A 379 26.81 -13.85 35.65
CA LEU A 379 27.88 -14.15 36.61
C LEU A 379 27.43 -13.83 38.03
N PHE A 380 26.81 -12.66 38.26
CA PHE A 380 26.31 -12.25 39.57
C PHE A 380 25.21 -13.17 40.09
N VAL A 381 24.26 -13.53 39.23
CA VAL A 381 23.20 -14.47 39.62
C VAL A 381 23.80 -15.84 39.96
N ALA A 382 24.80 -16.30 39.21
CA ALA A 382 25.44 -17.59 39.48
C ALA A 382 26.22 -17.59 40.82
N ILE A 383 26.93 -16.50 41.14
CA ILE A 383 27.64 -16.33 42.43
C ILE A 383 26.67 -16.28 43.62
N SER A 384 25.43 -15.80 43.41
CA SER A 384 24.42 -15.72 44.47
C SER A 384 23.94 -17.10 44.97
N VAL A 385 24.20 -18.17 44.20
CA VAL A 385 23.83 -19.54 44.57
C VAL A 385 24.63 -20.02 45.78
N LYS A 386 23.93 -20.34 46.86
CA LYS A 386 24.53 -20.82 48.11
C LYS A 386 25.08 -22.25 47.96
N LEU A 387 26.38 -22.43 48.18
CA LEU A 387 27.02 -23.76 48.22
C LEU A 387 26.95 -24.37 49.63
N LYS A 388 26.78 -25.69 49.72
CA LYS A 388 26.59 -26.42 51.00
C LYS A 388 27.77 -26.33 51.97
N ASN A 389 28.97 -25.99 51.49
CA ASN A 389 30.18 -25.89 52.31
C ASN A 389 30.45 -24.47 52.84
N GLY A 390 29.57 -23.50 52.57
CA GLY A 390 29.79 -22.09 52.88
C GLY A 390 30.81 -21.39 51.97
N GLU A 391 31.46 -22.13 51.06
CA GLU A 391 32.29 -21.59 49.98
C GLU A 391 31.46 -20.63 49.12
N LYS A 392 32.04 -19.47 48.82
CA LYS A 392 31.50 -18.50 47.86
C LYS A 392 32.53 -18.31 46.77
N VAL A 393 32.07 -18.36 45.52
CA VAL A 393 32.91 -17.97 44.38
C VAL A 393 32.92 -16.46 44.32
N ASP A 394 34.09 -15.83 44.32
CA ASP A 394 34.21 -14.38 44.17
C ASP A 394 34.27 -13.97 42.68
N ILE A 395 34.09 -12.67 42.42
CA ILE A 395 34.11 -12.11 41.07
C ILE A 395 35.44 -12.42 40.35
N PRO A 396 36.64 -12.23 40.96
CA PRO A 396 37.91 -12.57 40.32
C PRO A 396 38.05 -14.05 39.91
N GLN A 397 37.59 -14.97 40.76
CA GLN A 397 37.63 -16.41 40.49
C GLN A 397 36.74 -16.80 39.31
N ILE A 398 35.49 -16.33 39.30
CA ILE A 398 34.58 -16.64 38.19
C ILE A 398 35.03 -15.96 36.89
N SER A 399 35.58 -14.75 36.97
CA SER A 399 36.02 -13.96 35.81
C SER A 399 37.13 -14.69 35.05
N LYS A 400 38.06 -15.33 35.78
CA LYS A 400 39.10 -16.16 35.16
C LYS A 400 38.54 -17.48 34.62
N ALA A 401 37.59 -18.09 35.34
CA ALA A 401 37.03 -19.38 34.97
C ALA A 401 36.13 -19.32 33.72
N VAL A 402 35.50 -18.18 33.44
CA VAL A 402 34.58 -18.01 32.30
C VAL A 402 35.31 -17.77 30.97
N MET A 403 36.57 -17.32 30.98
CA MET A 403 37.30 -16.94 29.76
C MET A 403 37.35 -18.01 28.66
N PRO A 404 37.60 -19.31 28.94
CA PRO A 404 37.59 -20.33 27.90
C PRO A 404 36.22 -20.48 27.22
N MET A 405 35.14 -20.23 27.97
CA MET A 405 33.77 -20.30 27.47
C MET A 405 33.44 -19.07 26.62
N ILE A 406 33.87 -17.89 27.04
CA ILE A 406 33.77 -16.65 26.23
C ILE A 406 34.49 -16.84 24.90
N VAL A 407 35.74 -17.32 24.91
CA VAL A 407 36.50 -17.57 23.67
C VAL A 407 35.77 -18.54 22.75
N ALA A 408 35.22 -19.63 23.29
CA ALA A 408 34.45 -20.59 22.51
C ALA A 408 33.19 -19.95 21.89
N SER A 409 32.47 -19.13 22.63
CA SER A 409 31.29 -18.41 22.12
C SER A 409 31.63 -17.31 21.12
N VAL A 410 32.76 -16.61 21.28
CA VAL A 410 33.24 -15.59 20.33
C VAL A 410 33.64 -16.23 18.99
N ILE A 411 34.16 -17.46 18.99
CA ILE A 411 34.40 -18.20 17.74
C ILE A 411 33.09 -18.48 17.00
N VAL A 412 32.04 -18.88 17.73
CA VAL A 412 30.70 -19.07 17.14
C VAL A 412 30.15 -17.75 16.62
N LEU A 413 30.29 -16.66 17.39
CA LEU A 413 29.91 -15.31 16.98
C LEU A 413 30.59 -14.92 15.66
N ALA A 414 31.92 -15.08 15.56
CA ALA A 414 32.65 -14.76 14.33
C ALA A 414 32.14 -15.57 13.13
N ALA A 415 31.81 -16.85 13.33
CA ALA A 415 31.26 -17.69 12.27
C ALA A 415 29.89 -17.18 11.78
N ILE A 416 28.97 -16.85 12.69
CA ILE A 416 27.62 -16.36 12.30
C ILE A 416 27.64 -14.92 11.77
N THR A 417 28.59 -14.09 12.22
CA THR A 417 28.74 -12.71 11.74
C THR A 417 29.21 -12.69 10.28
N TYR A 418 30.18 -13.53 9.92
CA TYR A 418 30.77 -13.51 8.59
C TYR A 418 30.15 -14.50 7.62
N VAL A 419 29.32 -15.42 8.09
CA VAL A 419 28.56 -16.37 7.27
C VAL A 419 27.07 -16.28 7.65
N PRO A 420 26.33 -15.27 7.13
CA PRO A 420 24.93 -15.04 7.48
C PRO A 420 24.02 -16.24 7.20
N SER A 421 24.38 -17.07 6.22
CA SER A 421 23.66 -18.31 5.88
C SER A 421 23.55 -19.28 7.06
N ILE A 422 24.45 -19.23 8.06
CA ILE A 422 24.32 -20.07 9.25
C ILE A 422 23.05 -19.72 10.03
N SER A 423 22.69 -18.44 10.06
CA SER A 423 21.50 -17.92 10.72
C SER A 423 20.28 -17.92 9.79
N THR A 424 20.47 -17.66 8.50
CA THR A 424 19.36 -17.41 7.57
C THR A 424 18.94 -18.63 6.74
N PHE A 425 19.73 -19.71 6.71
CA PHE A 425 19.40 -20.90 5.92
C PHE A 425 18.08 -21.56 6.35
N LEU A 426 17.89 -21.78 7.65
CA LEU A 426 16.68 -22.41 8.18
C LEU A 426 15.42 -21.57 7.95
N PRO A 427 15.39 -20.25 8.24
CA PRO A 427 14.22 -19.44 7.94
C PRO A 427 13.93 -19.36 6.43
N LYS A 428 14.94 -19.17 5.57
CA LYS A 428 14.75 -19.12 4.11
C LYS A 428 14.25 -20.42 3.51
N ALA A 429 14.61 -21.58 4.09
CA ALA A 429 14.17 -22.89 3.59
C ALA A 429 12.72 -23.25 3.99
N LEU A 430 12.15 -22.55 4.97
CA LEU A 430 10.83 -22.85 5.53
C LEU A 430 9.81 -21.71 5.33
N ALA A 431 10.27 -20.50 5.04
CA ALA A 431 9.42 -19.42 4.56
C ALA A 431 8.85 -19.79 3.17
N GLY A 432 7.56 -19.50 2.94
CA GLY A 432 7.00 -19.55 1.58
C GLY A 432 7.72 -18.55 0.68
N ASP A 433 7.71 -18.76 -0.64
CA ASP A 433 8.34 -17.83 -1.59
C ASP A 433 7.82 -16.39 -1.35
N GLY A 434 8.74 -15.46 -1.06
CA GLY A 434 8.44 -14.06 -0.70
C GLY A 434 8.38 -13.76 0.81
N ALA A 435 7.94 -14.70 1.65
CA ALA A 435 7.60 -14.43 3.06
C ALA A 435 8.75 -14.16 4.05
N TYR A 436 10.01 -14.10 3.57
CA TYR A 436 11.20 -13.92 4.41
C TYR A 436 11.54 -12.44 4.61
N THR A 437 11.46 -11.97 5.86
CA THR A 437 11.55 -10.53 6.20
C THR A 437 12.98 -10.00 6.38
N GLY A 438 14.01 -10.82 6.13
CA GLY A 438 15.40 -10.44 6.40
C GLY A 438 16.17 -9.85 5.22
N ASN A 439 15.64 -9.94 4.00
CA ASN A 439 16.31 -9.34 2.85
C ASN A 439 16.30 -7.81 3.02
N PRO A 440 17.47 -7.15 3.04
CA PRO A 440 17.51 -5.71 3.05
C PRO A 440 16.89 -5.26 1.74
N THR A 441 15.86 -4.42 1.81
CA THR A 441 15.46 -3.55 0.70
C THR A 441 16.63 -2.60 0.48
N VAL A 442 17.66 -3.09 -0.22
CA VAL A 442 18.72 -2.23 -0.71
C VAL A 442 18.01 -1.31 -1.70
N SER A 443 18.14 -0.01 -1.46
CA SER A 443 17.86 1.07 -2.39
C SER A 443 18.80 1.02 -3.61
N SER A 444 18.92 -0.16 -4.23
CA SER A 444 19.68 -0.40 -5.46
C SER A 444 18.87 -1.07 -6.54
N ASP A 445 17.60 -1.41 -6.30
CA ASP A 445 16.67 -1.45 -7.41
C ASP A 445 16.17 -0.02 -7.58
N ASN A 446 16.73 0.65 -8.59
CA ASN A 446 15.94 1.55 -9.42
C ASN A 446 14.80 0.72 -10.02
N GLY A 447 13.84 0.34 -9.17
CA GLY A 447 12.54 -0.17 -9.52
C GLY A 447 11.63 0.97 -9.98
N SER A 448 12.21 2.06 -10.49
CA SER A 448 11.67 2.57 -11.74
C SER A 448 11.76 1.40 -12.73
N SER A 449 10.69 0.60 -12.83
CA SER A 449 10.28 0.12 -14.15
C SER A 449 10.52 1.30 -15.08
N SER A 450 11.31 1.10 -16.14
CA SER A 450 11.83 2.16 -17.01
C SER A 450 10.78 3.23 -17.29
N LEU A 451 10.71 4.24 -16.42
CA LEU A 451 9.87 5.40 -16.59
C LEU A 451 10.64 6.19 -17.62
N ASP A 452 10.04 6.35 -18.81
CA ASP A 452 10.65 7.07 -19.91
C ASP A 452 11.23 8.38 -19.37
N GLU A 453 12.57 8.52 -19.43
CA GLU A 453 13.30 9.67 -18.89
C GLU A 453 12.79 11.01 -19.48
N GLU A 454 12.05 10.98 -20.61
CA GLU A 454 11.39 12.13 -21.21
C GLU A 454 10.16 12.63 -20.42
N ASN A 455 9.35 11.76 -19.79
CA ASN A 455 8.17 12.18 -19.02
C ASN A 455 8.50 12.56 -17.57
N ALA A 456 9.56 11.98 -16.99
CA ALA A 456 10.07 12.41 -15.69
C ALA A 456 10.61 13.86 -15.70
N ALA A 457 11.02 14.38 -16.86
CA ALA A 457 11.52 15.75 -17.01
C ALA A 457 10.45 16.81 -16.67
N ALA A 458 9.18 16.57 -17.00
CA ALA A 458 8.08 17.52 -16.76
C ALA A 458 7.88 17.86 -15.27
N PHE A 459 8.16 16.90 -14.37
CA PHE A 459 8.03 17.08 -12.92
C PHE A 459 9.32 17.61 -12.25
N ASN A 460 10.42 17.72 -12.99
CA ASN A 460 11.73 18.11 -12.46
C ASN A 460 12.05 19.60 -12.63
N ASP A 461 11.26 20.32 -13.41
CA ASP A 461 11.47 21.73 -13.68
C ASP A 461 10.82 22.61 -12.63
N ILE A 462 11.63 23.45 -12.00
CA ILE A 462 11.25 24.54 -11.09
C ILE A 462 12.28 25.64 -11.27
N ASP A 463 11.82 26.89 -11.26
CA ASP A 463 12.70 28.04 -11.43
C ASP A 463 13.69 28.17 -10.26
N ASP A 464 14.81 28.85 -10.51
CA ASP A 464 15.79 29.17 -9.46
C ASP A 464 15.31 30.38 -8.66
N TYR A 465 15.00 30.14 -7.39
CA TYR A 465 14.52 31.13 -6.42
C TYR A 465 15.50 31.32 -5.26
N SER A 466 16.78 30.98 -5.47
CA SER A 466 17.82 31.05 -4.43
C SER A 466 18.09 32.48 -3.92
N ASP A 467 17.67 33.50 -4.65
CA ASP A 467 17.81 34.92 -4.32
C ASP A 467 16.75 35.46 -3.35
N LEU A 468 15.68 34.69 -3.05
CA LEU A 468 14.60 35.09 -2.13
C LEU A 468 14.99 35.09 -0.64
N GLY A 469 16.27 34.98 -0.31
CA GLY A 469 16.76 35.13 1.07
C GLY A 469 16.44 33.97 2.01
N TRP A 470 16.47 32.73 1.51
CA TRP A 470 16.21 31.52 2.30
C TRP A 470 17.21 31.33 3.46
N GLU A 471 16.67 31.01 4.64
CA GLU A 471 17.49 30.52 5.76
C GLU A 471 17.89 29.06 5.54
N GLU A 472 19.05 28.68 6.07
CA GLU A 472 19.53 27.30 5.97
C GLU A 472 18.81 26.41 6.99
N GLN A 473 17.96 25.52 6.50
CA GLN A 473 17.05 24.73 7.33
C GLN A 473 16.84 23.32 6.76
N THR A 474 16.46 22.41 7.65
CA THR A 474 16.08 21.04 7.28
C THR A 474 14.68 20.77 7.81
N TRP A 475 13.77 20.41 6.92
CA TRP A 475 12.40 20.05 7.23
C TRP A 475 12.26 18.53 7.21
N ASN A 476 11.63 17.98 8.24
CA ASN A 476 11.36 16.56 8.30
C ASN A 476 9.99 16.27 7.68
N PHE A 477 10.00 15.45 6.64
CA PHE A 477 8.82 14.88 6.01
C PHE A 477 8.49 13.52 6.63
N THR A 478 7.21 13.24 6.90
CA THR A 478 6.75 11.93 7.37
C THR A 478 5.58 11.41 6.54
N CYS A 479 5.49 10.09 6.42
CA CYS A 479 4.34 9.37 5.87
C CYS A 479 4.20 8.01 6.56
N SER A 480 3.01 7.41 6.51
CA SER A 480 2.72 6.15 7.21
C SER A 480 3.17 4.88 6.48
N THR A 481 3.43 4.97 5.17
CA THR A 481 3.78 3.84 4.31
C THR A 481 5.29 3.60 4.29
N THR A 482 5.75 2.51 3.66
CA THR A 482 7.17 2.11 3.64
C THR A 482 8.03 3.07 2.80
N GLU A 483 9.36 2.96 2.88
CA GLU A 483 10.28 3.86 2.13
C GLU A 483 10.15 3.73 0.60
N THR A 484 9.60 2.63 0.10
CA THR A 484 9.39 2.36 -1.33
C THR A 484 7.98 2.75 -1.81
N SER A 485 7.19 3.42 -0.98
CA SER A 485 5.85 3.84 -1.36
C SER A 485 5.84 5.10 -2.21
N THR A 486 4.78 5.24 -3.00
CA THR A 486 4.48 6.44 -3.79
C THR A 486 4.39 7.70 -2.90
N TRP A 487 3.91 7.57 -1.67
CA TRP A 487 3.82 8.68 -0.70
C TRP A 487 5.22 9.17 -0.30
N ALA A 488 6.16 8.25 -0.07
CA ALA A 488 7.55 8.59 0.24
C ALA A 488 8.25 9.20 -0.98
N ASP A 489 7.93 8.74 -2.19
CA ASP A 489 8.42 9.32 -3.44
C ASP A 489 7.89 10.74 -3.70
N GLY A 490 6.63 11.02 -3.40
CA GLY A 490 6.08 12.38 -3.43
C GLY A 490 6.84 13.32 -2.48
N GLY A 491 7.11 12.86 -1.25
CA GLY A 491 7.92 13.61 -0.28
C GLY A 491 9.38 13.84 -0.74
N ARG A 492 9.99 12.83 -1.38
CA ARG A 492 11.33 12.96 -1.99
C ARG A 492 11.33 13.96 -3.13
N LYS A 493 10.35 13.89 -4.04
CA LYS A 493 10.21 14.82 -5.16
C LYS A 493 10.08 16.26 -4.67
N PHE A 494 9.26 16.50 -3.65
CA PHE A 494 9.18 17.81 -3.01
C PHE A 494 10.54 18.27 -2.46
N GLY A 495 11.28 17.37 -1.80
CA GLY A 495 12.63 17.66 -1.33
C GLY A 495 13.61 18.05 -2.43
N GLU A 496 13.61 17.32 -3.55
CA GLU A 496 14.43 17.61 -4.72
C GLU A 496 14.10 19.00 -5.31
N LEU A 497 12.80 19.30 -5.46
CA LEU A 497 12.32 20.58 -5.99
C LEU A 497 12.70 21.74 -5.06
N MET A 498 12.53 21.59 -3.74
CA MET A 498 12.93 22.60 -2.78
C MET A 498 14.45 22.79 -2.73
N GLU A 499 15.24 21.73 -2.84
CA GLU A 499 16.70 21.85 -2.88
C GLU A 499 17.16 22.60 -4.14
N LYS A 500 16.55 22.31 -5.30
CA LYS A 500 16.81 23.00 -6.57
C LYS A 500 16.38 24.47 -6.52
N ALA A 501 15.14 24.74 -6.12
CA ALA A 501 14.56 26.08 -6.05
C ALA A 501 15.29 27.01 -5.07
N THR A 502 15.82 26.47 -3.97
CA THR A 502 16.45 27.29 -2.92
C THR A 502 17.98 27.31 -2.97
N GLY A 503 18.60 26.70 -3.99
CA GLY A 503 20.05 26.56 -4.08
C GLY A 503 20.67 25.77 -2.92
N GLY A 504 19.93 24.78 -2.40
CA GLY A 504 20.35 23.92 -1.30
C GLY A 504 20.12 24.46 0.11
N LYS A 505 19.42 25.59 0.26
CA LYS A 505 19.17 26.23 1.56
C LYS A 505 18.09 25.53 2.37
N VAL A 506 17.03 25.07 1.71
CA VAL A 506 16.00 24.23 2.32
C VAL A 506 16.24 22.79 1.89
N LYS A 507 16.41 21.90 2.86
CA LYS A 507 16.54 20.46 2.64
C LYS A 507 15.38 19.72 3.28
N VAL A 508 14.94 18.64 2.66
CA VAL A 508 13.87 17.79 3.21
C VAL A 508 14.44 16.42 3.54
N ALA A 509 14.31 16.02 4.81
CA ALA A 509 14.67 14.69 5.29
C ALA A 509 13.40 13.82 5.37
N VAL A 510 13.37 12.73 4.60
CA VAL A 510 12.20 11.84 4.48
C VAL A 510 12.27 10.72 5.52
N TYR A 511 11.25 10.61 6.38
CA TYR A 511 11.08 9.57 7.38
C TYR A 511 9.78 8.80 7.13
N ALA A 512 9.86 7.71 6.38
CA ALA A 512 8.70 6.87 6.09
C ALA A 512 8.28 6.01 7.31
N ALA A 513 7.19 5.27 7.20
CA ALA A 513 6.63 4.35 8.20
C ALA A 513 6.41 4.99 9.58
N ASP A 514 6.12 6.31 9.62
CA ASP A 514 5.97 7.09 10.84
C ASP A 514 7.12 6.87 11.83
N GLN A 515 8.35 6.74 11.30
CA GLN A 515 9.56 6.49 12.11
C GLN A 515 9.75 7.54 13.21
N LEU A 516 9.36 8.78 12.96
CA LEU A 516 9.44 9.88 13.92
C LEU A 516 8.41 9.77 15.05
N THR A 517 7.39 8.93 14.94
CA THR A 517 6.35 8.74 15.98
C THR A 517 6.19 7.28 16.35
N GLY A 518 7.23 6.47 16.11
CA GLY A 518 7.27 5.06 16.49
C GLY A 518 6.28 4.17 15.72
N GLY A 519 5.83 4.61 14.55
CA GLY A 519 4.83 3.92 13.72
C GLY A 519 3.38 4.27 14.05
N ASN A 520 3.13 5.30 14.87
CA ASN A 520 1.79 5.77 15.21
C ASN A 520 1.35 6.94 14.31
N GLN A 521 0.35 6.67 13.48
CA GLN A 521 -0.12 7.55 12.42
C GLN A 521 -0.80 8.82 12.96
N SER A 522 -1.64 8.69 14.01
CA SER A 522 -2.28 9.84 14.63
C SER A 522 -1.25 10.75 15.31
N GLU A 523 -0.24 10.16 15.96
CA GLU A 523 0.85 10.95 16.54
C GLU A 523 1.66 11.70 15.47
N GLY A 524 1.79 11.13 14.26
CA GLY A 524 2.43 11.78 13.10
C GLY A 524 1.74 13.09 12.72
N ILE A 525 0.41 13.06 12.59
CA ILE A 525 -0.39 14.26 12.31
C ILE A 525 -0.31 15.26 13.48
N GLN A 526 -0.36 14.79 14.73
CA GLN A 526 -0.22 15.69 15.87
C GLN A 526 1.17 16.35 15.91
N ALA A 527 2.23 15.63 15.54
CA ALA A 527 3.57 16.18 15.42
C ALA A 527 3.66 17.25 14.33
N LEU A 528 2.96 17.06 13.21
CA LEU A 528 2.83 18.04 12.12
C LEU A 528 2.11 19.32 12.58
N MET A 529 0.97 19.19 13.27
CA MET A 529 0.24 20.33 13.84
C MET A 529 1.10 21.14 14.80
N ASN A 530 1.99 20.47 15.56
CA ASN A 530 2.94 21.14 16.45
C ASN A 530 4.17 21.71 15.72
N GLY A 531 4.42 21.32 14.47
CA GLY A 531 5.62 21.70 13.70
C GLY A 531 6.93 21.08 14.21
N ASP A 532 6.89 20.09 15.11
CA ASP A 532 8.07 19.48 15.72
C ASP A 532 7.79 18.06 16.26
N PRO A 533 8.52 17.00 15.84
CA PRO A 533 9.62 16.98 14.87
C PRO A 533 9.23 17.12 13.41
N VAL A 534 7.94 17.03 13.08
CA VAL A 534 7.46 16.93 11.71
C VAL A 534 7.08 18.33 11.23
N GLN A 535 7.63 18.75 10.11
CA GLN A 535 7.25 20.02 9.48
C GLN A 535 6.32 19.79 8.29
N ILE A 536 6.48 18.64 7.62
CA ILE A 536 5.75 18.30 6.40
C ILE A 536 5.27 16.87 6.50
N SER A 537 4.09 16.57 5.96
CA SER A 537 3.63 15.18 5.86
C SER A 537 2.71 14.95 4.68
N MET A 538 2.65 13.70 4.22
CA MET A 538 1.65 13.22 3.30
C MET A 538 0.91 12.03 3.94
N HIS A 539 -0.35 12.25 4.32
CA HIS A 539 -1.17 11.25 5.03
C HIS A 539 -2.59 11.17 4.49
N SER A 540 -3.16 9.97 4.58
CA SER A 540 -4.54 9.66 4.18
C SER A 540 -5.59 10.44 4.98
N ASN A 541 -6.68 10.83 4.29
CA ASN A 541 -7.84 11.46 4.92
C ASN A 541 -8.43 10.61 6.07
N LEU A 542 -8.29 9.29 6.00
CA LEU A 542 -8.74 8.36 7.04
C LEU A 542 -7.97 8.56 8.36
N ILE A 543 -6.68 8.91 8.30
CA ILE A 543 -5.86 9.17 9.49
C ILE A 543 -6.24 10.51 10.11
N TYR A 544 -6.45 11.54 9.26
CA TYR A 544 -6.95 12.85 9.71
C TYR A 544 -8.34 12.75 10.34
N SER A 545 -9.13 11.75 9.95
CA SER A 545 -10.47 11.53 10.51
C SER A 545 -10.50 11.21 12.00
N ALA A 546 -9.37 10.78 12.57
CA ALA A 546 -9.21 10.60 14.01
C ALA A 546 -9.22 11.92 14.79
N PHE A 547 -8.89 13.04 14.13
CA PHE A 547 -8.92 14.40 14.68
C PHE A 547 -10.21 15.11 14.33
N ASP A 548 -10.62 15.02 13.07
CA ASP A 548 -11.87 15.60 12.58
C ASP A 548 -12.61 14.60 11.69
N PRO A 549 -13.74 14.02 12.15
CA PRO A 549 -14.44 12.99 11.41
C PRO A 549 -14.98 13.47 10.06
N ARG A 550 -15.05 14.79 9.80
CA ARG A 550 -15.44 15.38 8.51
C ARG A 550 -14.52 14.94 7.35
N PHE A 551 -13.26 14.62 7.62
CA PHE A 551 -12.34 14.10 6.59
C PHE A 551 -12.74 12.73 6.03
N ASN A 552 -13.65 11.99 6.69
CA ASN A 552 -14.19 10.74 6.16
C ASN A 552 -15.10 10.95 4.94
N VAL A 553 -15.54 12.18 4.64
CA VAL A 553 -16.49 12.44 3.54
C VAL A 553 -15.99 11.91 2.18
N VAL A 554 -14.67 11.97 1.94
CA VAL A 554 -14.03 11.45 0.71
C VAL A 554 -14.23 9.94 0.55
N SER A 555 -14.39 9.23 1.66
CA SER A 555 -14.48 7.78 1.71
C SER A 555 -15.92 7.28 1.85
N LEU A 556 -16.93 8.12 1.57
CA LEU A 556 -18.30 7.63 1.38
C LEU A 556 -18.31 6.54 0.30
N PRO A 557 -19.07 5.46 0.51
CA PRO A 557 -19.01 4.33 -0.40
C PRO A 557 -19.61 4.69 -1.76
N TYR A 558 -18.93 4.31 -2.83
CA TYR A 558 -19.29 4.57 -4.23
C TYR A 558 -19.49 6.06 -4.54
N LEU A 559 -18.76 6.93 -3.83
CA LEU A 559 -18.82 8.37 -4.01
C LEU A 559 -18.26 8.83 -5.37
N PHE A 560 -17.26 8.11 -5.88
CA PHE A 560 -16.59 8.40 -7.13
C PHE A 560 -16.72 7.24 -8.10
N SER A 561 -16.91 7.53 -9.38
CA SER A 561 -16.96 6.53 -10.45
C SER A 561 -15.60 6.27 -11.11
N SER A 562 -14.69 7.25 -11.06
CA SER A 562 -13.33 7.16 -11.62
C SER A 562 -12.33 8.02 -10.85
N VAL A 563 -11.04 7.93 -11.21
CA VAL A 563 -10.00 8.77 -10.58
C VAL A 563 -10.10 10.22 -11.05
N GLU A 564 -10.63 10.47 -12.25
CA GLU A 564 -10.88 11.82 -12.79
C GLU A 564 -12.04 12.51 -12.06
N ASP A 565 -13.10 11.77 -11.74
CA ASP A 565 -14.20 12.27 -10.90
C ASP A 565 -13.69 12.64 -9.50
N ALA A 566 -12.78 11.83 -8.95
CA ALA A 566 -12.08 12.14 -7.70
C ALA A 566 -11.17 13.38 -7.81
N ASP A 567 -10.40 13.52 -8.87
CA ASP A 567 -9.52 14.68 -9.11
C ASP A 567 -10.33 15.97 -9.21
N GLN A 568 -11.37 15.99 -10.05
CA GLN A 568 -12.24 17.13 -10.24
C GLN A 568 -12.84 17.62 -8.92
N ALA A 569 -13.26 16.68 -8.10
CA ALA A 569 -13.80 16.92 -6.79
C ALA A 569 -12.77 17.51 -5.81
N LEU A 570 -11.60 16.87 -5.71
CA LEU A 570 -10.56 17.19 -4.73
C LEU A 570 -9.76 18.44 -5.12
N ASP A 571 -9.70 18.77 -6.40
CA ASP A 571 -9.05 20.00 -6.88
C ASP A 571 -10.05 21.17 -6.98
N GLY A 572 -11.35 20.89 -6.89
CA GLY A 572 -12.43 21.88 -6.90
C GLY A 572 -12.89 22.33 -5.52
N ALA A 573 -14.09 22.93 -5.48
CA ALA A 573 -14.67 23.53 -4.27
C ALA A 573 -14.86 22.54 -3.10
N ALA A 574 -15.04 21.26 -3.39
CA ALA A 574 -15.19 20.23 -2.35
C ALA A 574 -13.86 19.98 -1.63
N GLY A 575 -12.75 19.89 -2.38
CA GLY A 575 -11.42 19.82 -1.82
C GLY A 575 -11.00 21.09 -1.08
N ASP A 576 -11.37 22.28 -1.57
CA ASP A 576 -11.08 23.54 -0.89
C ASP A 576 -11.72 23.60 0.51
N LYS A 577 -12.93 23.07 0.67
CA LYS A 577 -13.55 22.92 2.01
C LYS A 577 -12.72 22.03 2.94
N LEU A 578 -12.08 20.98 2.43
CA LEU A 578 -11.19 20.14 3.24
C LEU A 578 -9.89 20.88 3.61
N LYS A 579 -9.35 21.70 2.71
CA LYS A 579 -8.19 22.57 2.98
C LYS A 579 -8.52 23.64 4.03
N ASP A 580 -9.72 24.21 4.00
CA ASP A 580 -10.21 25.14 5.03
C ASP A 580 -10.26 24.46 6.40
N ILE A 581 -10.78 23.23 6.48
CA ILE A 581 -10.79 22.46 7.73
C ILE A 581 -9.36 22.19 8.22
N LEU A 582 -8.42 21.83 7.34
CA LEU A 582 -7.00 21.63 7.72
C LEU A 582 -6.39 22.90 8.33
N SER A 583 -6.76 24.08 7.79
CA SER A 583 -6.27 25.37 8.28
C SER A 583 -6.68 25.63 9.73
N ASP A 584 -7.87 25.19 10.16
CA ASP A 584 -8.33 25.28 11.55
C ASP A 584 -7.44 24.46 12.53
N TYR A 585 -6.74 23.45 12.02
CA TYR A 585 -5.78 22.64 12.77
C TYR A 585 -4.33 23.14 12.67
N GLY A 586 -4.11 24.34 12.12
CA GLY A 586 -2.78 24.90 11.96
C GLY A 586 -1.96 24.17 10.90
N LEU A 587 -2.61 23.73 9.81
CA LEU A 587 -1.98 23.04 8.69
C LEU A 587 -2.29 23.75 7.37
N HIS A 588 -1.25 24.06 6.61
CA HIS A 588 -1.38 24.54 5.24
C HIS A 588 -1.28 23.37 4.27
N CYS A 589 -2.31 23.16 3.45
CA CYS A 589 -2.38 22.08 2.48
C CYS A 589 -1.86 22.56 1.11
N MET A 590 -0.69 22.05 0.69
CA MET A 590 -0.07 22.40 -0.58
C MET A 590 -0.78 21.73 -1.78
N GLY A 591 -1.48 20.62 -1.53
CA GLY A 591 -2.28 19.91 -2.51
C GLY A 591 -2.82 18.58 -1.97
N ILE A 592 -3.75 17.97 -2.71
CA ILE A 592 -4.35 16.69 -2.35
C ILE A 592 -3.83 15.63 -3.32
N ALA A 593 -2.95 14.76 -2.85
CA ALA A 593 -2.41 13.61 -3.58
C ALA A 593 -3.38 12.42 -3.55
N GLU A 594 -3.04 11.35 -4.27
CA GLU A 594 -3.90 10.18 -4.40
C GLU A 594 -3.40 9.04 -3.52
N ASN A 595 -4.29 8.37 -2.80
CA ASN A 595 -4.04 6.99 -2.40
C ASN A 595 -4.72 6.04 -3.40
N GLY A 596 -5.99 6.33 -3.71
CA GLY A 596 -6.75 5.71 -4.79
C GLY A 596 -7.94 4.88 -4.31
N PHE A 597 -8.52 4.12 -5.24
CA PHE A 597 -9.61 3.19 -4.94
C PHE A 597 -9.13 2.04 -4.05
N ARG A 598 -9.86 1.79 -2.96
CA ARG A 598 -9.51 0.77 -1.97
C ARG A 598 -10.01 -0.59 -2.42
N GLN A 599 -9.08 -1.53 -2.58
CA GLN A 599 -9.35 -2.92 -2.95
C GLN A 599 -9.38 -3.82 -1.74
N LEU A 600 -10.25 -4.83 -1.77
CA LEU A 600 -10.40 -5.80 -0.69
C LEU A 600 -9.45 -6.98 -0.91
N THR A 601 -8.57 -7.27 0.03
CA THR A 601 -7.74 -8.48 0.02
C THR A 601 -8.08 -9.37 1.21
N ASN A 602 -8.08 -10.69 1.02
CA ASN A 602 -8.30 -11.62 2.13
C ASN A 602 -7.63 -12.99 1.91
N SER A 603 -7.60 -13.78 2.99
CA SER A 603 -6.98 -15.12 3.02
C SER A 603 -7.97 -16.28 3.06
N VAL A 604 -9.28 -16.01 2.94
CA VAL A 604 -10.33 -17.00 3.16
C VAL A 604 -11.01 -17.41 1.87
N ARG A 605 -11.47 -16.46 1.05
CA ARG A 605 -12.25 -16.74 -0.17
C ARG A 605 -12.28 -15.54 -1.13
N GLU A 606 -12.65 -15.83 -2.36
CA GLU A 606 -13.05 -14.82 -3.33
C GLU A 606 -14.34 -14.11 -2.85
N VAL A 607 -14.43 -12.79 -3.02
CA VAL A 607 -15.61 -12.00 -2.65
C VAL A 607 -16.21 -11.43 -3.91
N LYS A 608 -17.45 -11.86 -4.25
CA LYS A 608 -18.19 -11.41 -5.44
C LYS A 608 -19.50 -10.71 -5.13
N SER A 609 -20.04 -10.93 -3.93
CA SER A 609 -21.30 -10.32 -3.48
C SER A 609 -21.23 -9.99 -1.99
N VAL A 610 -22.18 -9.20 -1.49
CA VAL A 610 -22.26 -8.86 -0.07
C VAL A 610 -22.39 -10.09 0.84
N ASP A 611 -22.91 -11.21 0.34
CA ASP A 611 -23.01 -12.45 1.11
C ASP A 611 -21.64 -13.05 1.46
N ASP A 612 -20.63 -12.84 0.61
CA ASP A 612 -19.27 -13.38 0.81
C ASP A 612 -18.51 -12.66 1.94
N MET A 613 -18.90 -11.40 2.23
CA MET A 613 -18.35 -10.57 3.30
C MET A 613 -18.73 -11.07 4.70
N LYS A 614 -19.79 -11.88 4.82
CA LYS A 614 -20.33 -12.31 6.12
C LYS A 614 -19.30 -13.03 6.98
N ASN A 615 -19.06 -12.50 8.17
CA ASN A 615 -18.08 -13.00 9.16
C ASN A 615 -16.61 -12.97 8.69
N LEU A 616 -16.29 -12.26 7.62
CA LEU A 616 -14.90 -12.03 7.24
C LEU A 616 -14.28 -11.04 8.24
N LYS A 617 -13.20 -11.42 8.92
CA LYS A 617 -12.54 -10.52 9.86
C LYS A 617 -11.67 -9.54 9.10
N LEU A 618 -12.05 -8.28 9.05
CA LEU A 618 -11.31 -7.29 8.28
C LEU A 618 -10.60 -6.31 9.18
N ARG A 619 -9.31 -6.09 8.91
CA ARG A 619 -8.63 -4.89 9.37
C ARG A 619 -9.15 -3.73 8.54
N VAL A 620 -9.61 -2.69 9.23
CA VAL A 620 -10.06 -1.44 8.60
C VAL A 620 -9.19 -0.29 9.12
N ALA A 621 -8.82 0.65 8.26
CA ALA A 621 -8.13 1.86 8.69
C ALA A 621 -9.02 2.68 9.66
N GLY A 622 -8.41 3.57 10.46
CA GLY A 622 -9.07 4.25 11.59
C GLY A 622 -10.15 5.26 11.22
N SER A 623 -11.29 4.78 10.73
CA SER A 623 -12.44 5.57 10.28
C SER A 623 -13.74 4.98 10.82
N ASN A 624 -14.50 5.78 11.56
CA ASN A 624 -15.81 5.36 12.04
C ASN A 624 -16.81 5.13 10.89
N LEU A 625 -16.66 5.88 9.79
CA LEU A 625 -17.48 5.69 8.58
C LEU A 625 -17.21 4.32 7.96
N LEU A 626 -15.94 4.01 7.68
CA LEU A 626 -15.58 2.71 7.11
C LEU A 626 -15.99 1.55 8.02
N MET A 627 -15.74 1.67 9.33
CA MET A 627 -16.17 0.66 10.30
C MET A 627 -17.68 0.37 10.23
N GLU A 628 -18.52 1.38 10.04
CA GLU A 628 -19.95 1.20 9.85
C GLU A 628 -20.28 0.62 8.46
N CYS A 629 -19.61 1.04 7.38
CA CYS A 629 -19.76 0.45 6.04
C CYS A 629 -19.46 -1.07 6.05
N TYR A 630 -18.31 -1.49 6.57
CA TYR A 630 -17.92 -2.91 6.62
C TYR A 630 -18.84 -3.75 7.50
N LYS A 631 -19.35 -3.16 8.58
CA LYS A 631 -20.37 -3.82 9.41
C LYS A 631 -21.69 -3.99 8.65
N ARG A 632 -22.11 -3.01 7.84
CA ARG A 632 -23.31 -3.11 6.98
C ARG A 632 -23.14 -4.13 5.85
N TRP A 633 -21.93 -4.24 5.30
CA TRP A 633 -21.56 -5.32 4.39
C TRP A 633 -21.44 -6.70 5.07
N GLY A 634 -21.52 -6.78 6.40
CA GLY A 634 -21.57 -8.04 7.15
C GLY A 634 -20.21 -8.58 7.61
N ALA A 635 -19.13 -7.82 7.45
CA ALA A 635 -17.80 -8.17 7.93
C ALA A 635 -17.64 -7.92 9.45
N ASP A 636 -16.71 -8.64 10.07
CA ASP A 636 -16.26 -8.40 11.45
C ASP A 636 -15.04 -7.45 11.41
N ALA A 637 -15.32 -6.15 11.33
CA ALA A 637 -14.31 -5.13 11.17
C ALA A 637 -13.60 -4.79 12.50
N THR A 638 -12.27 -4.65 12.46
CA THR A 638 -11.47 -4.17 13.59
C THR A 638 -10.51 -3.08 13.12
N ASN A 639 -10.50 -1.96 13.85
CA ASN A 639 -9.58 -0.85 13.59
C ASN A 639 -8.15 -1.21 14.06
N MET A 640 -7.15 -0.97 13.21
CA MET A 640 -5.73 -1.23 13.50
C MET A 640 -4.81 -0.32 12.68
N ASN A 641 -3.67 0.06 13.26
CA ASN A 641 -2.65 0.86 12.58
C ASN A 641 -2.02 0.09 11.40
N TRP A 642 -1.61 0.84 10.37
CA TRP A 642 -1.02 0.26 9.15
C TRP A 642 0.23 -0.58 9.43
N SER A 643 1.11 -0.10 10.30
CA SER A 643 2.37 -0.77 10.70
C SER A 643 2.17 -2.15 11.34
N GLU A 644 0.97 -2.46 11.84
CA GLU A 644 0.63 -3.75 12.45
C GLU A 644 -0.06 -4.70 11.47
N THR A 645 -0.48 -4.21 10.30
CA THR A 645 -1.41 -4.90 9.38
C THR A 645 -0.81 -6.16 8.77
N TYR A 646 0.39 -6.09 8.18
CA TYR A 646 1.04 -7.28 7.60
C TYR A 646 1.18 -8.39 8.65
N THR A 647 1.62 -8.01 9.85
CA THR A 647 1.80 -8.98 10.94
C THR A 647 0.47 -9.58 11.36
N ALA A 648 -0.59 -8.79 11.47
CA ALA A 648 -1.93 -9.26 11.81
C ALA A 648 -2.53 -10.23 10.76
N LEU A 649 -2.29 -9.97 9.47
CA LEU A 649 -2.72 -10.84 8.37
C LEU A 649 -1.91 -12.14 8.33
N GLN A 650 -0.58 -12.05 8.44
CA GLN A 650 0.30 -13.22 8.55
C GLN A 650 -0.08 -14.10 9.74
N GLN A 651 -0.49 -13.47 10.84
CA GLN A 651 -0.95 -14.10 12.07
C GLN A 651 -2.41 -14.57 12.04
N LYS A 652 -3.17 -14.21 10.99
CA LYS A 652 -4.61 -14.49 10.86
C LYS A 652 -5.45 -13.99 12.05
N THR A 653 -5.00 -12.94 12.73
CA THR A 653 -5.84 -12.25 13.73
C THR A 653 -6.98 -11.50 13.05
N VAL A 654 -6.73 -11.07 11.81
CA VAL A 654 -7.72 -10.67 10.81
C VAL A 654 -7.54 -11.54 9.57
N ASP A 655 -8.62 -11.76 8.83
CA ASP A 655 -8.64 -12.57 7.61
C ASP A 655 -8.24 -11.77 6.37
N GLY A 656 -8.52 -10.46 6.38
CA GLY A 656 -8.30 -9.56 5.27
C GLY A 656 -8.11 -8.09 5.66
N GLN A 657 -7.84 -7.26 4.66
CA GLN A 657 -7.71 -5.82 4.77
C GLN A 657 -8.19 -5.15 3.49
N GLU A 658 -8.23 -3.82 3.51
CA GLU A 658 -8.69 -2.98 2.42
C GLU A 658 -7.72 -1.82 2.21
N ASN A 659 -7.22 -1.62 0.99
CA ASN A 659 -6.34 -0.50 0.60
C ASN A 659 -6.15 -0.47 -0.94
N PRO A 660 -5.63 0.63 -1.50
CA PRO A 660 -5.20 0.68 -2.89
C PRO A 660 -4.04 -0.29 -3.18
N LEU A 661 -3.93 -0.74 -4.44
CA LEU A 661 -2.93 -1.73 -4.87
C LEU A 661 -1.48 -1.31 -4.58
N PRO A 662 -1.04 -0.05 -4.85
CA PRO A 662 0.34 0.37 -4.58
C PRO A 662 0.69 0.30 -3.08
N ALA A 663 -0.26 0.64 -2.21
CA ALA A 663 -0.06 0.57 -0.76
C ALA A 663 0.08 -0.88 -0.28
N ILE A 664 -0.76 -1.79 -0.77
CA ILE A 664 -0.69 -3.22 -0.45
C ILE A 664 0.65 -3.78 -0.91
N ASP A 665 1.05 -3.44 -2.13
CA ASP A 665 2.27 -3.95 -2.75
C ASP A 665 3.53 -3.50 -2.03
N ALA A 666 3.62 -2.20 -1.72
CA ALA A 666 4.76 -1.61 -1.02
C ALA A 666 4.94 -2.16 0.41
N ALA A 667 3.88 -2.73 1.00
CA ALA A 667 3.90 -3.39 2.30
C ALA A 667 3.96 -4.92 2.20
N SER A 668 4.12 -5.49 1.00
CA SER A 668 4.15 -6.93 0.73
C SER A 668 2.91 -7.68 1.21
N VAL A 669 1.78 -7.01 1.45
CA VAL A 669 0.59 -7.61 2.07
C VAL A 669 0.01 -8.75 1.23
N GLN A 670 0.14 -8.66 -0.10
CA GLN A 670 -0.27 -9.70 -1.05
C GLN A 670 0.36 -11.08 -0.78
N GLU A 671 1.54 -11.14 -0.15
CA GLU A 671 2.23 -12.41 0.14
C GLU A 671 1.43 -13.34 1.06
N VAL A 672 0.56 -12.75 1.89
CA VAL A 672 -0.28 -13.48 2.84
C VAL A 672 -1.77 -13.39 2.50
N GLN A 673 -2.11 -12.87 1.31
CA GLN A 673 -3.48 -12.56 0.87
C GLN A 673 -3.77 -13.13 -0.54
N PRO A 674 -4.19 -14.42 -0.64
CA PRO A 674 -4.43 -15.09 -1.91
C PRO A 674 -5.60 -14.58 -2.74
N TYR A 675 -6.50 -13.74 -2.20
CA TYR A 675 -7.66 -13.23 -2.91
C TYR A 675 -7.68 -11.70 -2.88
N THR A 676 -7.94 -11.08 -4.02
CA THR A 676 -8.13 -9.63 -4.19
C THR A 676 -9.40 -9.37 -4.99
N SER A 677 -10.29 -8.51 -4.49
CA SER A 677 -11.50 -8.06 -5.19
C SER A 677 -11.37 -6.58 -5.56
N LEU A 678 -11.44 -6.28 -6.86
CA LEU A 678 -11.28 -4.93 -7.42
C LEU A 678 -12.60 -4.14 -7.38
N TRP A 679 -13.16 -4.00 -6.19
CA TRP A 679 -14.57 -3.58 -6.00
C TRP A 679 -14.80 -2.07 -5.93
N ASN A 680 -13.72 -1.27 -5.88
CA ASN A 680 -13.75 0.19 -5.91
C ASN A 680 -14.75 0.85 -4.95
N ALA A 681 -15.04 0.22 -3.80
CA ALA A 681 -16.13 0.62 -2.94
C ALA A 681 -15.88 1.95 -2.23
N ASN A 682 -14.63 2.29 -1.92
CA ASN A 682 -14.26 3.53 -1.26
C ASN A 682 -13.03 4.13 -1.92
N TYR A 683 -12.92 5.46 -1.90
CA TYR A 683 -11.72 6.20 -2.33
C TYR A 683 -11.02 6.84 -1.13
N ASP A 684 -9.71 7.02 -1.25
CA ASP A 684 -8.84 7.60 -0.23
C ASP A 684 -7.88 8.60 -0.89
N CYS A 685 -7.74 9.78 -0.28
CA CYS A 685 -6.85 10.83 -0.75
C CYS A 685 -5.79 11.17 0.29
N LEU A 686 -4.69 11.78 -0.16
CA LEU A 686 -3.56 12.16 0.69
C LEU A 686 -3.49 13.68 0.82
N PHE A 687 -3.57 14.21 2.03
CA PHE A 687 -3.30 15.63 2.24
C PHE A 687 -1.80 15.84 2.34
N PHE A 688 -1.24 16.66 1.44
CA PHE A 688 0.15 17.06 1.48
C PHE A 688 0.28 18.40 2.21
N CYS A 689 0.62 18.32 3.50
CA CYS A 689 0.53 19.46 4.41
C CYS A 689 1.89 19.88 4.94
N ILE A 690 2.04 21.19 5.15
CA ILE A 690 3.10 21.83 5.94
C ILE A 690 2.49 22.48 7.18
N ASN A 691 3.24 22.53 8.28
CA ASN A 691 2.82 23.26 9.48
C ASN A 691 2.54 24.74 9.17
N GLN A 692 1.40 25.27 9.62
CA GLN A 692 0.96 26.63 9.30
C GLN A 692 1.89 27.69 9.89
N GLU A 693 2.35 27.55 11.13
CA GLU A 693 3.24 28.55 11.74
C GLU A 693 4.58 28.65 10.98
N LEU A 694 5.09 27.51 10.50
CA LEU A 694 6.26 27.49 9.62
C LEU A 694 5.98 28.17 8.28
N TYR A 695 4.86 27.84 7.64
CA TYR A 695 4.47 28.44 6.35
C TYR A 695 4.25 29.95 6.46
N ASP A 696 3.60 30.42 7.52
CA ASP A 696 3.35 31.84 7.80
C ASP A 696 4.63 32.62 8.15
N SER A 697 5.70 31.92 8.53
CA SER A 697 7.02 32.55 8.79
C SER A 697 7.78 32.92 7.51
N LEU A 698 7.38 32.36 6.36
CA LEU A 698 7.98 32.61 5.06
C LEU A 698 7.46 33.90 4.43
N THR A 699 8.21 34.48 3.48
CA THR A 699 7.69 35.63 2.70
C THR A 699 6.63 35.17 1.70
N PRO A 700 5.72 36.05 1.22
CA PRO A 700 4.72 35.68 0.21
C PRO A 700 5.32 35.08 -1.07
N GLU A 701 6.53 35.50 -1.46
CA GLU A 701 7.24 34.94 -2.60
C GLU A 701 7.76 33.53 -2.30
N GLN A 702 8.32 33.30 -1.11
CA GLN A 702 8.78 31.98 -0.66
C GLN A 702 7.61 30.99 -0.50
N GLN A 703 6.46 31.46 0.00
CA GLN A 703 5.22 30.68 0.11
C GLN A 703 4.77 30.14 -1.25
N LYS A 704 4.79 30.97 -2.30
CA LYS A 704 4.47 30.53 -3.66
C LYS A 704 5.40 29.43 -4.17
N VAL A 705 6.69 29.51 -3.84
CA VAL A 705 7.66 28.46 -4.23
C VAL A 705 7.36 27.14 -3.52
N VAL A 706 7.01 27.20 -2.23
CA VAL A 706 6.59 26.01 -1.46
C VAL A 706 5.33 25.39 -2.05
N ASP A 707 4.33 26.19 -2.40
CA ASP A 707 3.09 25.70 -3.01
C ASP A 707 3.34 25.13 -4.41
N GLU A 708 4.14 25.79 -5.25
CA GLU A 708 4.50 25.29 -6.58
C GLU A 708 5.22 23.94 -6.49
N ALA A 709 6.21 23.82 -5.60
CA ALA A 709 6.92 22.58 -5.37
C ALA A 709 6.00 21.47 -4.82
N GLY A 710 5.08 21.83 -3.91
CA GLY A 710 4.08 20.94 -3.35
C GLY A 710 3.12 20.40 -4.40
N GLN A 711 2.58 21.27 -5.25
CA GLN A 711 1.67 20.90 -6.35
C GLN A 711 2.36 20.00 -7.39
N LYS A 712 3.60 20.30 -7.77
CA LYS A 712 4.38 19.45 -8.67
C LYS A 712 4.65 18.06 -8.07
N ALA A 713 4.95 18.01 -6.77
CA ALA A 713 5.11 16.75 -6.06
C ALA A 713 3.80 15.95 -5.95
N VAL A 714 2.65 16.62 -5.78
CA VAL A 714 1.32 15.98 -5.84
C VAL A 714 1.04 15.40 -7.23
N ALA A 715 1.30 16.17 -8.29
CA ALA A 715 1.10 15.70 -9.66
C ALA A 715 2.00 14.49 -9.98
N TYR A 716 3.27 14.55 -9.55
CA TYR A 716 4.19 13.42 -9.66
C TYR A 716 3.71 12.19 -8.89
N GLU A 717 3.22 12.38 -7.65
CA GLU A 717 2.69 11.31 -6.81
C GLU A 717 1.49 10.63 -7.47
N ARG A 718 0.48 11.39 -7.93
CA ARG A 718 -0.68 10.84 -8.65
C ARG A 718 -0.25 10.03 -9.88
N TYR A 719 0.72 10.54 -10.66
CA TYR A 719 1.24 9.85 -11.82
C TYR A 719 1.85 8.48 -11.49
N ILE A 720 2.78 8.43 -10.53
CA ILE A 720 3.43 7.17 -10.14
C ILE A 720 2.48 6.21 -9.43
N ASN A 721 1.47 6.73 -8.72
CA ASN A 721 0.46 5.92 -8.05
C ASN A 721 -0.43 5.17 -9.05
N ARG A 722 -0.80 5.83 -10.15
CA ARG A 722 -1.64 5.25 -11.21
C ARG A 722 -0.88 4.35 -12.17
N ALA A 723 0.39 4.67 -12.45
CA ALA A 723 1.18 3.97 -13.46
C ALA A 723 1.46 2.48 -13.12
N GLY A 724 1.41 2.11 -11.84
CA GLY A 724 1.83 0.78 -11.36
C GLY A 724 0.74 -0.29 -11.30
N ASP A 725 -0.55 0.05 -11.40
CA ASP A 725 -1.63 -0.88 -11.03
C ASP A 725 -1.67 -2.14 -11.92
N GLU A 726 -1.49 -2.00 -13.24
CA GLU A 726 -1.47 -3.15 -14.16
C GLU A 726 -0.27 -4.08 -13.88
N GLU A 727 0.93 -3.51 -13.69
CA GLU A 727 2.15 -4.27 -13.38
C GLU A 727 2.02 -4.99 -12.03
N ILE A 728 1.45 -4.33 -11.02
CA ILE A 728 1.19 -4.91 -9.70
C ILE A 728 0.26 -6.11 -9.83
N MET A 729 -0.87 -5.97 -10.54
CA MET A 729 -1.83 -7.05 -10.73
C MET A 729 -1.24 -8.24 -11.49
N GLU A 730 -0.48 -7.98 -12.57
CA GLU A 730 0.19 -9.04 -13.33
C GLU A 730 1.22 -9.79 -12.47
N ARG A 731 2.04 -9.06 -11.71
CA ARG A 731 3.02 -9.65 -10.79
C ARG A 731 2.34 -10.47 -9.69
N TRP A 732 1.27 -9.96 -9.10
CA TRP A 732 0.53 -10.65 -8.05
C TRP A 732 -0.08 -11.96 -8.57
N SER A 733 -0.69 -11.93 -9.75
CA SER A 733 -1.27 -13.13 -10.36
C SER A 733 -0.20 -14.16 -10.75
N SER A 734 0.87 -13.71 -11.42
CA SER A 734 1.90 -14.59 -11.98
C SER A 734 2.90 -15.12 -10.96
N SER A 735 3.33 -14.28 -10.02
CA SER A 735 4.45 -14.55 -9.10
C SER A 735 3.98 -14.90 -7.69
N ASN A 736 2.94 -14.24 -7.20
CA ASN A 736 2.40 -14.47 -5.85
C ASN A 736 1.21 -15.45 -5.84
N GLY A 737 0.64 -15.76 -7.01
CA GLY A 737 -0.52 -16.66 -7.14
C GLY A 737 -1.82 -16.07 -6.57
N VAL A 738 -1.95 -14.75 -6.57
CA VAL A 738 -3.15 -14.05 -6.10
C VAL A 738 -4.26 -14.18 -7.14
N THR A 739 -5.44 -14.60 -6.70
CA THR A 739 -6.66 -14.58 -7.49
C THR A 739 -7.25 -13.17 -7.44
N ILE A 740 -7.36 -12.53 -8.60
CA ILE A 740 -7.95 -11.21 -8.77
C ILE A 740 -9.36 -11.36 -9.31
N THR A 741 -10.34 -10.77 -8.63
CA THR A 741 -11.74 -10.68 -9.04
C THR A 741 -12.00 -9.29 -9.63
N PRO A 742 -12.24 -9.18 -10.94
CA PRO A 742 -12.55 -7.92 -11.60
C PRO A 742 -13.88 -7.31 -11.14
N TYR A 743 -14.03 -6.00 -11.30
CA TYR A 743 -15.23 -5.25 -10.89
C TYR A 743 -16.51 -5.78 -11.56
N GLU A 744 -16.41 -6.06 -12.86
CA GLU A 744 -17.49 -6.57 -13.71
C GLU A 744 -18.00 -7.97 -13.32
N ASP A 745 -17.19 -8.75 -12.60
CA ASP A 745 -17.52 -10.09 -12.13
C ASP A 745 -18.28 -10.07 -10.78
N MET A 746 -18.55 -8.89 -10.23
CA MET A 746 -19.13 -8.70 -8.90
C MET A 746 -20.56 -8.15 -8.94
N ASP A 747 -21.37 -8.57 -7.97
CA ASP A 747 -22.69 -8.02 -7.69
C ASP A 747 -22.56 -6.71 -6.89
N ILE A 748 -22.13 -5.65 -7.58
CA ILE A 748 -21.94 -4.31 -6.99
C ILE A 748 -23.24 -3.75 -6.43
N ASP A 749 -24.38 -4.06 -7.05
CA ASP A 749 -25.69 -3.59 -6.58
C ASP A 749 -26.01 -4.12 -5.18
N SER A 750 -25.66 -5.38 -4.89
CA SER A 750 -25.80 -5.93 -3.54
C SER A 750 -24.99 -5.16 -2.49
N PHE A 751 -23.78 -4.72 -2.84
CA PHE A 751 -22.94 -3.92 -1.95
C PHE A 751 -23.50 -2.52 -1.77
N LYS A 752 -23.95 -1.85 -2.84
CA LYS A 752 -24.59 -0.53 -2.78
C LYS A 752 -25.85 -0.56 -1.92
N GLN A 753 -26.71 -1.55 -2.11
CA GLN A 753 -27.94 -1.71 -1.34
C GLN A 753 -27.67 -1.89 0.16
N ALA A 754 -26.61 -2.63 0.54
CA ALA A 754 -26.28 -2.85 1.94
C ALA A 754 -25.85 -1.57 2.69
N VAL A 755 -25.31 -0.58 1.99
CA VAL A 755 -24.87 0.71 2.56
C VAL A 755 -25.82 1.87 2.26
N GLU A 756 -27.01 1.60 1.73
CA GLU A 756 -28.02 2.62 1.48
C GLU A 756 -28.31 3.44 2.77
N GLY A 757 -28.39 4.77 2.63
CA GLY A 757 -28.60 5.70 3.74
C GLY A 757 -27.41 5.86 4.70
N VAL A 758 -26.20 5.41 4.35
CA VAL A 758 -24.99 5.62 5.17
C VAL A 758 -24.54 7.09 5.20
N ASP A 759 -24.76 7.83 4.11
CA ASP A 759 -24.55 9.27 3.98
C ASP A 759 -25.40 10.06 4.99
N THR A 760 -26.69 9.72 5.10
CA THR A 760 -27.63 10.31 6.05
C THR A 760 -27.24 9.96 7.49
N TRP A 761 -26.82 8.72 7.74
CA TRP A 761 -26.29 8.31 9.05
C TRP A 761 -25.02 9.10 9.40
N TYR A 762 -24.12 9.25 8.45
CA TYR A 762 -22.85 9.97 8.62
C TYR A 762 -23.08 11.44 8.93
N GLN A 763 -24.00 12.10 8.20
CA GLN A 763 -24.41 13.48 8.48
C GLN A 763 -24.93 13.62 9.93
N GLN A 764 -25.87 12.76 10.34
CA GLN A 764 -26.42 12.81 11.70
C GLN A 764 -25.37 12.57 12.77
N GLU A 765 -24.37 11.73 12.49
CA GLU A 765 -23.29 11.44 13.42
C GLU A 765 -22.33 12.63 13.56
N LEU A 766 -22.02 13.33 12.46
CA LEU A 766 -21.27 14.58 12.48
C LEU A 766 -22.02 15.69 13.25
N GLU A 767 -23.32 15.87 12.99
CA GLU A 767 -24.15 16.86 13.67
C GLU A 767 -24.22 16.62 15.19
N LYS A 768 -24.34 15.35 15.62
CA LYS A 768 -24.28 14.98 17.07
C LYS A 768 -22.94 15.35 17.72
N GLN A 769 -21.86 15.32 16.95
CA GLN A 769 -20.52 15.69 17.40
C GLN A 769 -20.27 17.20 17.34
N GLY A 770 -21.24 17.98 16.85
CA GLY A 770 -21.22 19.45 16.84
C GLY A 770 -20.86 20.09 15.51
N TYR A 771 -20.69 19.31 14.45
CA TYR A 771 -20.35 19.80 13.11
C TYR A 771 -21.63 20.16 12.34
N MET A 772 -22.08 21.41 12.48
CA MET A 772 -23.32 21.90 11.88
C MET A 772 -23.21 22.17 10.37
N ASP A 773 -21.99 22.21 9.84
CA ASP A 773 -21.64 22.31 8.42
C ASP A 773 -21.66 20.96 7.70
N ALA A 774 -21.96 19.85 8.41
CA ALA A 774 -21.93 18.50 7.86
C ALA A 774 -22.77 18.33 6.59
N ALA A 775 -23.98 18.88 6.55
CA ALA A 775 -24.86 18.80 5.38
C ALA A 775 -24.28 19.53 4.16
N GLU A 776 -23.63 20.67 4.39
CA GLU A 776 -22.99 21.46 3.33
C GLU A 776 -21.74 20.74 2.80
N LEU A 777 -20.91 20.20 3.70
CA LEU A 777 -19.72 19.44 3.31
C LEU A 777 -20.08 18.17 2.55
N ILE A 778 -21.03 17.37 3.07
CA ILE A 778 -21.49 16.15 2.38
C ILE A 778 -22.10 16.54 1.04
N GLY A 779 -22.97 17.55 0.99
CA GLY A 779 -23.54 18.05 -0.25
C GLY A 779 -22.50 18.50 -1.27
N ALA A 780 -21.39 19.11 -0.83
CA ALA A 780 -20.29 19.47 -1.72
C ALA A 780 -19.57 18.26 -2.34
N PHE A 781 -19.70 17.06 -1.75
CA PHE A 781 -19.19 15.81 -2.30
C PHE A 781 -20.27 14.97 -3.02
N THR A 782 -21.51 14.94 -2.53
CA THR A 782 -22.57 14.06 -3.06
C THR A 782 -23.46 14.75 -4.10
N ASN A 783 -23.61 16.08 -4.01
CA ASN A 783 -24.37 16.87 -4.98
C ASN A 783 -23.45 17.45 -6.08
N ARG A 784 -22.24 16.87 -6.21
CA ARG A 784 -21.44 17.00 -7.42
C ARG A 784 -22.16 16.17 -8.48
N SER A 785 -23.19 16.76 -9.07
CA SER A 785 -23.41 16.46 -10.47
C SER A 785 -22.10 16.77 -11.16
N SER A 786 -21.55 15.77 -11.86
CA SER A 786 -20.49 15.93 -12.85
C SER A 786 -20.56 17.34 -13.42
N SER A 787 -19.45 18.07 -13.35
CA SER A 787 -19.35 19.51 -13.66
C SER A 787 -19.87 19.95 -15.03
N PHE A 788 -20.40 19.04 -15.83
CA PHE A 788 -21.39 19.30 -16.86
C PHE A 788 -22.82 19.13 -16.29
N ASN A 789 -23.29 20.14 -15.55
CA ASN A 789 -24.56 20.10 -14.81
C ASN A 789 -25.76 20.19 -15.77
N VAL A 790 -26.09 19.05 -16.35
CA VAL A 790 -27.22 18.85 -17.23
C VAL A 790 -28.30 18.17 -16.39
N ASP A 791 -29.16 18.98 -15.76
CA ASP A 791 -30.28 18.49 -14.94
C ASP A 791 -31.62 18.98 -15.48
N VAL A 792 -32.69 18.19 -15.36
CA VAL A 792 -34.05 18.50 -15.84
C VAL A 792 -35.06 18.56 -14.69
N ASP A 793 -36.04 19.46 -14.81
CA ASP A 793 -37.10 19.61 -13.83
C ASP A 793 -38.01 18.36 -13.81
N ASP A 794 -38.60 18.06 -12.65
CA ASP A 794 -39.59 16.99 -12.52
C ASP A 794 -40.92 17.41 -13.16
N HIS A 795 -41.33 16.66 -14.17
CA HIS A 795 -42.56 16.83 -14.94
C HIS A 795 -43.47 15.60 -14.86
N SER A 796 -43.37 14.82 -13.78
CA SER A 796 -44.18 13.61 -13.55
C SER A 796 -45.70 13.89 -13.50
N ASP A 797 -46.10 15.16 -13.35
CA ASP A 797 -47.48 15.61 -13.35
C ASP A 797 -48.14 15.65 -14.75
N LEU A 798 -47.35 15.55 -15.84
CA LEU A 798 -47.84 15.61 -17.23
C LEU A 798 -48.56 14.34 -17.73
N GLY A 799 -48.91 13.41 -16.85
CA GLY A 799 -49.77 12.27 -17.19
C GLY A 799 -49.13 11.21 -18.09
N TRP A 800 -47.86 10.88 -17.87
CA TRP A 800 -47.09 9.90 -18.63
C TRP A 800 -47.65 8.47 -18.54
N GLU A 801 -47.65 7.74 -19.65
CA GLU A 801 -47.93 6.30 -19.69
C GLU A 801 -46.66 5.49 -19.39
N GLU A 802 -46.81 4.34 -18.73
CA GLU A 802 -45.67 3.45 -18.48
C GLU A 802 -45.18 2.80 -19.78
N GLN A 803 -43.95 3.13 -20.17
CA GLN A 803 -43.34 2.65 -21.41
C GLN A 803 -41.85 2.35 -21.20
N THR A 804 -41.33 1.47 -22.05
CA THR A 804 -39.88 1.25 -22.17
C THR A 804 -39.48 1.48 -23.61
N TRP A 805 -38.50 2.36 -23.80
CA TRP A 805 -37.96 2.68 -25.11
C TRP A 805 -36.56 2.08 -25.24
N ASN A 806 -36.30 1.44 -26.37
CA ASN A 806 -34.98 0.90 -26.66
C ASN A 806 -34.17 1.95 -27.42
N PHE A 807 -33.02 2.29 -26.85
CA PHE A 807 -32.00 3.11 -27.47
C PHE A 807 -30.97 2.21 -28.17
N THR A 808 -30.56 2.56 -29.39
CA THR A 808 -29.47 1.89 -30.11
C THR A 808 -28.37 2.83 -30.59
N CYS A 809 -27.14 2.33 -30.66
CA CYS A 809 -26.01 2.98 -31.29
C CYS A 809 -25.04 1.94 -31.86
N SER A 810 -24.19 2.32 -32.82
CA SER A 810 -23.31 1.38 -33.53
C SER A 810 -21.98 1.05 -32.83
N THR A 811 -21.65 1.75 -31.76
CA THR A 811 -20.38 1.65 -31.02
C THR A 811 -20.53 0.78 -29.77
N THR A 812 -19.42 0.44 -29.11
CA THR A 812 -19.41 -0.44 -27.92
C THR A 812 -20.07 0.20 -26.69
N GLU A 813 -20.34 -0.59 -25.66
CA GLU A 813 -21.00 -0.12 -24.42
C GLU A 813 -20.21 0.95 -23.65
N THR A 814 -18.90 1.04 -23.87
CA THR A 814 -18.01 2.03 -23.24
C THR A 814 -17.87 3.32 -24.06
N SER A 815 -18.52 3.41 -25.22
CA SER A 815 -18.42 4.58 -26.09
C SER A 815 -19.23 5.77 -25.58
N THR A 816 -18.79 6.97 -25.97
CA THR A 816 -19.47 8.25 -25.69
C THR A 816 -20.91 8.27 -26.21
N TRP A 817 -21.20 7.56 -27.31
CA TRP A 817 -22.56 7.47 -27.87
C TRP A 817 -23.50 6.69 -26.94
N ALA A 818 -23.00 5.60 -26.35
CA ALA A 818 -23.77 4.79 -25.39
C ALA A 818 -23.99 5.59 -24.09
N GLU A 819 -22.97 6.33 -23.63
CA GLU A 819 -23.08 7.24 -22.49
C GLU A 819 -24.10 8.36 -22.71
N GLY A 820 -24.12 8.98 -23.90
CA GLY A 820 -25.16 9.96 -24.28
C GLY A 820 -26.57 9.36 -24.21
N GLY A 821 -26.74 8.12 -24.69
CA GLY A 821 -28.00 7.37 -24.57
C GLY A 821 -28.40 7.07 -23.13
N ARG A 822 -27.44 6.68 -22.28
CA ARG A 822 -27.67 6.47 -20.83
C ARG A 822 -28.07 7.76 -20.14
N LYS A 823 -27.40 8.88 -20.46
CA LYS A 823 -27.72 10.19 -19.89
C LYS A 823 -29.13 10.64 -20.26
N PHE A 824 -29.53 10.44 -21.52
CA PHE A 824 -30.92 10.68 -21.92
C PHE A 824 -31.90 9.82 -21.13
N GLY A 825 -31.59 8.53 -20.93
CA GLY A 825 -32.40 7.63 -20.11
C GLY A 825 -32.57 8.12 -18.66
N GLU A 826 -31.48 8.55 -18.03
CA GLU A 826 -31.48 9.13 -16.68
C GLU A 826 -32.37 10.39 -16.61
N LEU A 827 -32.20 11.31 -17.56
CA LEU A 827 -32.96 12.57 -17.62
C LEU A 827 -34.45 12.31 -17.83
N VAL A 828 -34.82 11.42 -18.75
CA VAL A 828 -36.22 11.07 -19.01
C VAL A 828 -36.83 10.32 -17.82
N GLU A 829 -36.11 9.39 -17.20
CA GLU A 829 -36.63 8.68 -16.02
C GLU A 829 -36.90 9.67 -14.88
N LYS A 830 -36.01 10.65 -14.67
CA LYS A 830 -36.20 11.73 -13.69
C LYS A 830 -37.38 12.63 -14.05
N ALA A 831 -37.42 13.18 -15.26
CA ALA A 831 -38.47 14.10 -15.69
C ALA A 831 -39.87 13.46 -15.69
N THR A 832 -39.95 12.14 -15.86
CA THR A 832 -41.22 11.41 -15.93
C THR A 832 -41.61 10.71 -14.62
N GLY A 833 -40.78 10.81 -13.56
CA GLY A 833 -41.00 10.11 -12.30
C GLY A 833 -40.95 8.58 -12.43
N GLY A 834 -40.11 8.05 -13.32
CA GLY A 834 -39.94 6.62 -13.56
C GLY A 834 -40.90 5.99 -14.56
N LYS A 835 -41.75 6.79 -15.23
CA LYS A 835 -42.80 6.28 -16.12
C LYS A 835 -42.28 5.88 -17.48
N ILE A 836 -41.31 6.61 -18.02
CA ILE A 836 -40.61 6.21 -19.22
C ILE A 836 -39.22 5.73 -18.81
N LYS A 837 -38.89 4.51 -19.23
CA LYS A 837 -37.56 3.92 -19.03
C LYS A 837 -36.87 3.74 -20.36
N VAL A 838 -35.56 3.99 -20.40
CA VAL A 838 -34.76 3.79 -21.61
C VAL A 838 -33.80 2.63 -21.39
N ALA A 839 -33.90 1.60 -22.23
CA ALA A 839 -32.98 0.47 -22.25
C ALA A 839 -31.94 0.69 -23.36
N VAL A 840 -30.66 0.72 -23.00
CA VAL A 840 -29.55 1.01 -23.91
C VAL A 840 -28.99 -0.29 -24.49
N TYR A 841 -29.00 -0.42 -25.81
CA TYR A 841 -28.41 -1.53 -26.56
C TYR A 841 -27.33 -1.00 -27.49
N ALA A 842 -26.07 -1.15 -27.10
CA ALA A 842 -24.93 -0.71 -27.90
C ALA A 842 -24.62 -1.72 -29.03
N ALA A 843 -23.67 -1.38 -29.90
CA ALA A 843 -23.15 -2.20 -30.99
C ALA A 843 -24.22 -2.76 -31.95
N ASP A 844 -25.32 -2.02 -32.11
CA ASP A 844 -26.48 -2.43 -32.91
C ASP A 844 -26.97 -3.85 -32.58
N GLN A 845 -26.93 -4.22 -31.29
CA GLN A 845 -27.30 -5.56 -30.81
C GLN A 845 -28.71 -5.99 -31.25
N LEU A 846 -29.65 -5.03 -31.34
CA LEU A 846 -31.04 -5.30 -31.74
C LEU A 846 -31.20 -5.65 -33.22
N THR A 847 -30.21 -5.33 -34.06
CA THR A 847 -30.21 -5.56 -35.51
C THR A 847 -29.01 -6.39 -35.97
N GLY A 848 -28.43 -7.18 -35.05
CA GLY A 848 -27.33 -8.09 -35.37
C GLY A 848 -26.05 -7.39 -35.82
N GLY A 849 -25.82 -6.15 -35.40
CA GLY A 849 -24.65 -5.35 -35.76
C GLY A 849 -24.73 -4.67 -37.12
N ASN A 850 -25.90 -4.67 -37.76
CA ASN A 850 -26.12 -3.98 -39.04
C ASN A 850 -26.65 -2.55 -38.83
N GLN A 851 -25.80 -1.58 -39.15
CA GLN A 851 -26.03 -0.15 -38.91
C GLN A 851 -27.22 0.40 -39.72
N SER A 852 -27.37 -0.05 -40.98
CA SER A 852 -28.50 0.37 -41.81
C SER A 852 -29.82 -0.24 -41.33
N GLU A 853 -29.80 -1.48 -40.84
CA GLU A 853 -30.99 -2.08 -40.22
C GLU A 853 -31.37 -1.36 -38.92
N GLY A 854 -30.39 -0.85 -38.16
CA GLY A 854 -30.63 -0.02 -36.96
C GLY A 854 -31.44 1.24 -37.26
N ILE A 855 -31.04 1.99 -38.29
CA ILE A 855 -31.78 3.17 -38.75
C ILE A 855 -33.15 2.80 -39.31
N GLN A 856 -33.26 1.69 -40.05
CA GLN A 856 -34.57 1.23 -40.54
C GLN A 856 -35.51 0.87 -39.38
N ALA A 857 -35.01 0.17 -38.36
CA ALA A 857 -35.77 -0.19 -37.17
C ALA A 857 -36.23 1.06 -36.38
N LEU A 858 -35.42 2.12 -36.36
CA LEU A 858 -35.80 3.42 -35.79
C LEU A 858 -36.93 4.08 -36.58
N MET A 859 -36.86 4.09 -37.92
CA MET A 859 -37.93 4.62 -38.79
C MET A 859 -39.24 3.84 -38.62
N ASP A 860 -39.13 2.51 -38.43
CA ASP A 860 -40.29 1.64 -38.17
C ASP A 860 -40.84 1.81 -36.74
N GLY A 861 -39.99 2.18 -35.78
CA GLY A 861 -40.32 2.39 -34.37
C GLY A 861 -40.36 1.10 -33.53
N ASP A 862 -39.90 -0.03 -34.08
CA ASP A 862 -39.86 -1.36 -33.43
C ASP A 862 -38.72 -2.20 -34.06
N PRO A 863 -37.82 -2.82 -33.27
CA PRO A 863 -37.69 -2.75 -31.82
C PRO A 863 -37.04 -1.47 -31.30
N VAL A 864 -36.59 -0.56 -32.16
CA VAL A 864 -35.83 0.64 -31.79
C VAL A 864 -36.75 1.87 -31.78
N GLN A 865 -36.75 2.62 -30.68
CA GLN A 865 -37.52 3.87 -30.57
C GLN A 865 -36.62 5.10 -30.62
N ILE A 866 -35.38 4.96 -30.15
CA ILE A 866 -34.43 6.06 -30.04
C ILE A 866 -33.07 5.57 -30.56
N SER A 867 -32.30 6.44 -31.20
CA SER A 867 -30.93 6.11 -31.59
C SER A 867 -30.01 7.31 -31.60
N MET A 868 -28.72 7.02 -31.56
CA MET A 868 -27.66 7.98 -31.89
C MET A 868 -26.74 7.37 -32.95
N HIS A 869 -26.76 7.92 -34.16
CA HIS A 869 -25.99 7.40 -35.30
C HIS A 869 -25.33 8.51 -36.12
N SER A 870 -24.17 8.18 -36.71
CA SER A 870 -23.39 9.06 -37.58
C SER A 870 -24.13 9.48 -38.86
N ASN A 871 -23.91 10.72 -39.29
CA ASN A 871 -24.39 11.23 -40.57
C ASN A 871 -23.95 10.37 -41.76
N LEU A 872 -22.81 9.69 -41.66
CA LEU A 872 -22.29 8.79 -42.70
C LEU A 872 -23.18 7.57 -42.90
N ILE A 873 -23.84 7.08 -41.84
CA ILE A 873 -24.76 5.94 -41.90
C ILE A 873 -26.10 6.38 -42.51
N TYR A 874 -26.61 7.55 -42.10
CA TYR A 874 -27.80 8.16 -42.71
C TYR A 874 -27.61 8.45 -44.20
N SER A 875 -26.37 8.69 -44.63
CA SER A 875 -26.04 8.96 -46.02
C SER A 875 -26.36 7.83 -46.99
N ALA A 876 -26.50 6.59 -46.47
CA ALA A 876 -26.95 5.44 -47.25
C ALA A 876 -28.45 5.51 -47.62
N PHE A 877 -29.23 6.27 -46.85
CA PHE A 877 -30.66 6.52 -47.09
C PHE A 877 -30.88 7.81 -47.88
N ASP A 878 -30.15 8.87 -47.51
CA ASP A 878 -30.19 10.15 -48.21
C ASP A 878 -28.78 10.74 -48.35
N PRO A 879 -28.24 10.86 -49.58
CA PRO A 879 -26.87 11.30 -49.80
C PRO A 879 -26.60 12.73 -49.31
N ARG A 880 -27.64 13.55 -49.07
CA ARG A 880 -27.52 14.92 -48.55
C ARG A 880 -26.81 14.97 -47.19
N PHE A 881 -26.93 13.94 -46.34
CA PHE A 881 -26.23 13.85 -45.05
C PHE A 881 -24.70 13.80 -45.15
N ASN A 882 -24.14 13.51 -46.33
CA ASN A 882 -22.70 13.58 -46.56
C ASN A 882 -22.14 15.01 -46.49
N VAL A 883 -22.99 16.05 -46.55
CA VAL A 883 -22.54 17.45 -46.59
C VAL A 883 -21.63 17.81 -45.40
N VAL A 884 -21.91 17.27 -44.21
CA VAL A 884 -21.14 17.51 -42.98
C VAL A 884 -19.69 17.03 -43.12
N SER A 885 -19.46 16.03 -43.96
CA SER A 885 -18.16 15.38 -44.14
C SER A 885 -17.42 15.88 -45.39
N LEU A 886 -17.83 17.02 -45.97
CA LEU A 886 -17.02 17.71 -46.96
C LEU A 886 -15.62 17.99 -46.37
N PRO A 887 -14.55 17.77 -47.16
CA PRO A 887 -13.21 17.84 -46.61
C PRO A 887 -12.84 19.28 -46.26
N TYR A 888 -12.25 19.47 -45.08
CA TYR A 888 -11.83 20.76 -44.53
C TYR A 888 -12.98 21.79 -44.45
N LEU A 889 -14.18 21.31 -44.14
CA LEU A 889 -15.36 22.15 -43.97
C LEU A 889 -15.30 23.00 -42.70
N PHE A 890 -14.79 22.42 -41.61
CA PHE A 890 -14.69 23.08 -40.31
C PHE A 890 -13.25 23.27 -39.89
N ASP A 891 -12.95 24.42 -39.29
CA ASP A 891 -11.62 24.74 -38.77
C ASP A 891 -11.44 24.27 -37.31
N SER A 892 -12.52 24.14 -36.55
CA SER A 892 -12.52 23.65 -35.16
C SER A 892 -13.84 22.98 -34.76
N VAL A 893 -13.90 22.39 -33.57
CA VAL A 893 -15.13 21.80 -33.03
C VAL A 893 -16.19 22.87 -32.70
N GLU A 894 -15.77 24.08 -32.31
CA GLU A 894 -16.68 25.21 -32.07
C GLU A 894 -17.28 25.78 -33.36
N ASP A 895 -16.52 25.74 -34.45
CA ASP A 895 -17.00 26.09 -35.78
C ASP A 895 -18.06 25.08 -36.26
N ALA A 896 -17.78 23.78 -36.08
CA ALA A 896 -18.75 22.72 -36.33
C ALA A 896 -20.03 22.88 -35.49
N ASP A 897 -19.92 23.17 -34.18
CA ASP A 897 -21.06 23.46 -33.31
C ASP A 897 -21.91 24.62 -33.86
N THR A 898 -21.27 25.72 -34.25
CA THR A 898 -21.96 26.92 -34.74
C THR A 898 -22.77 26.63 -36.00
N VAL A 899 -22.23 25.84 -36.92
CA VAL A 899 -22.91 25.47 -38.18
C VAL A 899 -24.01 24.44 -37.94
N LEU A 900 -23.73 23.41 -37.13
CA LEU A 900 -24.66 22.32 -36.83
C LEU A 900 -25.82 22.74 -35.91
N ASP A 901 -25.63 23.74 -35.06
CA ASP A 901 -26.71 24.30 -34.23
C ASP A 901 -27.44 25.47 -34.93
N GLY A 902 -26.99 25.85 -36.14
CA GLY A 902 -27.53 26.94 -36.95
C GLY A 902 -28.50 26.51 -38.06
N GLU A 903 -28.65 27.36 -39.08
CA GLU A 903 -29.55 27.14 -40.23
C GLU A 903 -29.24 25.82 -40.97
N ALA A 904 -27.95 25.48 -41.09
CA ALA A 904 -27.50 24.29 -41.81
C ALA A 904 -27.92 22.99 -41.11
N GLY A 905 -27.82 22.94 -39.77
CA GLY A 905 -28.31 21.83 -38.98
C GLY A 905 -29.82 21.67 -39.00
N GLU A 906 -30.58 22.77 -38.95
CA GLU A 906 -32.03 22.72 -39.10
C GLU A 906 -32.47 22.13 -40.45
N MET A 907 -31.76 22.44 -41.54
CA MET A 907 -32.01 21.78 -42.83
C MET A 907 -31.81 20.26 -42.77
N LEU A 908 -30.85 19.75 -42.00
CA LEU A 908 -30.65 18.31 -41.81
C LEU A 908 -31.76 17.68 -40.96
N LYS A 909 -32.27 18.39 -39.94
CA LYS A 909 -33.42 17.95 -39.13
C LYS A 909 -34.72 17.90 -39.96
N ASP A 910 -34.90 18.85 -40.87
CA ASP A 910 -36.02 18.85 -41.83
C ASP A 910 -35.97 17.61 -42.73
N ILE A 911 -34.77 17.25 -43.22
CA ILE A 911 -34.57 16.03 -44.01
C ILE A 911 -34.91 14.79 -43.18
N LEU A 912 -34.43 14.67 -41.93
CA LEU A 912 -34.77 13.54 -41.04
C LEU A 912 -36.28 13.39 -40.84
N SER A 913 -37.00 14.50 -40.76
CA SER A 913 -38.46 14.52 -40.62
C SER A 913 -39.18 13.90 -41.83
N GLU A 914 -38.62 14.01 -43.05
CA GLU A 914 -39.14 13.36 -44.26
C GLU A 914 -39.11 11.82 -44.14
N TYR A 915 -38.20 11.28 -43.33
CA TYR A 915 -38.05 9.86 -43.05
C TYR A 915 -38.75 9.39 -41.77
N GLY A 916 -39.61 10.24 -41.18
CA GLY A 916 -40.36 9.88 -39.97
C GLY A 916 -39.48 9.83 -38.72
N LEU A 917 -38.46 10.68 -38.64
CA LEU A 917 -37.57 10.81 -37.49
C LEU A 917 -37.59 12.23 -36.94
N HIS A 918 -37.76 12.35 -35.62
CA HIS A 918 -37.63 13.62 -34.91
C HIS A 918 -36.23 13.72 -34.29
N CYS A 919 -35.47 14.74 -34.66
CA CYS A 919 -34.10 14.94 -34.19
C CYS A 919 -34.07 15.86 -32.97
N MET A 920 -33.74 15.31 -31.80
CA MET A 920 -33.71 16.04 -30.53
C MET A 920 -32.41 16.84 -30.36
N GLY A 921 -31.34 16.46 -31.07
CA GLY A 921 -30.06 17.16 -31.04
C GLY A 921 -29.06 16.54 -32.03
N ILE A 922 -28.02 17.29 -32.36
CA ILE A 922 -26.90 16.83 -33.20
C ILE A 922 -25.68 16.72 -32.30
N ALA A 923 -25.32 15.50 -31.90
CA ALA A 923 -24.16 15.20 -31.06
C ALA A 923 -22.86 15.19 -31.89
N GLU A 924 -21.73 15.10 -31.21
CA GLU A 924 -20.42 15.06 -31.84
C GLU A 924 -19.95 13.62 -32.02
N ASN A 925 -19.37 13.30 -33.17
CA ASN A 925 -18.40 12.20 -33.21
C ASN A 925 -16.98 12.78 -33.25
N GLY A 926 -16.79 13.82 -34.08
CA GLY A 926 -15.60 14.66 -34.08
C GLY A 926 -14.80 14.59 -35.38
N PHE A 927 -13.59 15.15 -35.35
CA PHE A 927 -12.66 15.07 -36.47
C PHE A 927 -12.15 13.64 -36.68
N ARG A 928 -12.24 13.16 -37.92
CA ARG A 928 -11.84 11.79 -38.27
C ARG A 928 -10.33 11.73 -38.51
N GLN A 929 -9.62 11.00 -37.66
CA GLN A 929 -8.17 10.81 -37.74
C GLN A 929 -7.83 9.54 -38.53
N LEU A 930 -6.72 9.60 -39.27
CA LEU A 930 -6.27 8.49 -40.12
C LEU A 930 -5.35 7.57 -39.32
N THR A 931 -5.70 6.30 -39.17
CA THR A 931 -4.80 5.27 -38.62
C THR A 931 -4.46 4.22 -39.67
N ASN A 932 -3.22 3.75 -39.66
CA ASN A 932 -2.77 2.70 -40.57
C ASN A 932 -1.64 1.83 -40.00
N SER A 933 -1.41 0.69 -40.64
CA SER A 933 -0.39 -0.30 -40.25
C SER A 933 0.86 -0.33 -41.13
N VAL A 934 0.95 0.56 -42.11
CA VAL A 934 1.98 0.50 -43.16
C VAL A 934 3.07 1.56 -42.96
N ARG A 935 2.69 2.83 -42.78
CA ARG A 935 3.64 3.95 -42.69
C ARG A 935 3.01 5.19 -42.07
N GLU A 936 3.86 6.08 -41.57
CA GLU A 936 3.47 7.44 -41.22
C GLU A 936 3.00 8.21 -42.47
N VAL A 937 1.88 8.93 -42.37
CA VAL A 937 1.31 9.73 -43.47
C VAL A 937 1.52 11.21 -43.14
N LYS A 938 2.33 11.91 -43.95
CA LYS A 938 2.59 13.35 -43.79
C LYS A 938 2.07 14.21 -44.95
N SER A 939 1.92 13.60 -46.12
CA SER A 939 1.54 14.28 -47.36
C SER A 939 0.60 13.42 -48.19
N VAL A 940 -0.07 14.00 -49.18
CA VAL A 940 -0.94 13.25 -50.10
C VAL A 940 -0.20 12.14 -50.85
N ASP A 941 1.11 12.26 -51.05
CA ASP A 941 1.92 11.22 -51.70
C ASP A 941 1.98 9.94 -50.85
N ASP A 942 1.90 10.05 -49.52
CA ASP A 942 1.96 8.91 -48.61
C ASP A 942 0.67 8.09 -48.61
N MET A 943 -0.45 8.66 -49.08
CA MET A 943 -1.73 7.97 -49.23
C MET A 943 -1.75 6.98 -50.39
N LYS A 944 -0.83 7.10 -51.35
CA LYS A 944 -0.83 6.29 -52.59
C LYS A 944 -0.76 4.80 -52.31
N ASN A 945 -1.76 4.06 -52.81
CA ASN A 945 -1.90 2.61 -52.65
C ASN A 945 -2.09 2.13 -51.20
N LEU A 946 -2.45 3.01 -50.27
CA LEU A 946 -2.85 2.60 -48.92
C LEU A 946 -4.28 2.06 -48.99
N LYS A 947 -4.50 0.81 -48.58
CA LYS A 947 -5.85 0.23 -48.57
C LYS A 947 -6.61 0.72 -47.37
N LEU A 948 -7.60 1.59 -47.56
CA LEU A 948 -8.33 2.17 -46.45
C LEU A 948 -9.76 1.64 -46.38
N ARG A 949 -10.16 1.23 -45.18
CA ARG A 949 -11.57 1.10 -44.86
C ARG A 949 -12.15 2.50 -44.72
N VAL A 950 -13.21 2.79 -45.47
CA VAL A 950 -13.94 4.05 -45.41
C VAL A 950 -15.39 3.75 -45.00
N ALA A 951 -15.96 4.57 -44.13
CA ALA A 951 -17.38 4.48 -43.79
C ALA A 951 -18.27 4.69 -45.04
N GLY A 952 -19.50 4.18 -45.01
CA GLY A 952 -20.37 4.06 -46.19
C GLY A 952 -20.90 5.35 -46.82
N SER A 953 -19.98 6.18 -47.33
CA SER A 953 -20.22 7.48 -47.93
C SER A 953 -19.59 7.54 -49.32
N ASN A 954 -20.41 7.83 -50.33
CA ASN A 954 -19.91 8.04 -51.70
C ASN A 954 -19.01 9.27 -51.80
N LEU A 955 -19.24 10.28 -50.96
CA LEU A 955 -18.40 11.46 -50.88
C LEU A 955 -17.00 11.11 -50.34
N LEU A 956 -16.94 10.44 -49.19
CA LEU A 956 -15.64 10.04 -48.62
C LEU A 956 -14.89 9.11 -49.57
N MET A 957 -15.57 8.14 -50.20
CA MET A 957 -14.96 7.26 -51.19
C MET A 957 -14.30 8.03 -52.35
N GLU A 958 -14.94 9.10 -52.83
CA GLU A 958 -14.35 9.97 -53.86
C GLU A 958 -13.20 10.82 -53.30
N CYS A 959 -13.29 11.34 -52.07
CA CYS A 959 -12.19 12.05 -51.40
C CYS A 959 -10.94 11.18 -51.25
N TYR A 960 -11.07 9.98 -50.69
CA TYR A 960 -9.93 9.06 -50.50
C TYR A 960 -9.32 8.58 -51.81
N LYS A 961 -10.14 8.42 -52.85
CA LYS A 961 -9.66 8.16 -54.21
C LYS A 961 -8.86 9.33 -54.79
N ARG A 962 -9.29 10.58 -54.55
CA ARG A 962 -8.54 11.78 -54.95
C ARG A 962 -7.25 11.97 -54.17
N TRP A 963 -7.24 11.59 -52.89
CA TRP A 963 -6.02 11.49 -52.08
C TRP A 963 -5.12 10.31 -52.50
N GLY A 964 -5.57 9.39 -53.36
CA GLY A 964 -4.76 8.32 -53.94
C GLY A 964 -4.77 7.00 -53.16
N ALA A 965 -5.63 6.87 -52.15
CA ALA A 965 -5.84 5.63 -51.40
C ALA A 965 -6.71 4.63 -52.18
N ASP A 966 -6.54 3.34 -51.88
CA ASP A 966 -7.39 2.25 -52.37
C ASP A 966 -8.52 2.03 -51.35
N ALA A 967 -9.57 2.84 -51.45
CA ALA A 967 -10.67 2.87 -50.49
C ALA A 967 -11.67 1.73 -50.73
N THR A 968 -12.12 1.07 -49.66
CA THR A 968 -13.19 0.08 -49.69
C THR A 968 -14.21 0.37 -48.59
N ASN A 969 -15.50 0.33 -48.94
CA ASN A 969 -16.59 0.50 -47.99
C ASN A 969 -16.79 -0.78 -47.16
N MET A 970 -16.89 -0.64 -45.83
CA MET A 970 -17.09 -1.75 -44.89
C MET A 970 -17.75 -1.27 -43.60
N ASN A 971 -18.58 -2.13 -42.98
CA ASN A 971 -19.24 -1.84 -41.71
C ASN A 971 -18.25 -1.70 -40.55
N TRP A 972 -18.59 -0.88 -39.54
CA TRP A 972 -17.71 -0.63 -38.40
C TRP A 972 -17.38 -1.90 -37.60
N SER A 973 -18.39 -2.76 -37.37
CA SER A 973 -18.26 -4.03 -36.65
C SER A 973 -17.27 -5.03 -37.26
N GLU A 974 -16.97 -4.90 -38.56
CA GLU A 974 -16.02 -5.76 -39.28
C GLU A 974 -14.59 -5.19 -39.28
N THR A 975 -14.42 -3.92 -38.88
CA THR A 975 -13.20 -3.13 -39.12
C THR A 975 -11.99 -3.68 -38.36
N TYR A 976 -12.11 -3.95 -37.05
CA TYR A 976 -10.98 -4.51 -36.27
C TYR A 976 -10.48 -5.83 -36.87
N THR A 977 -11.40 -6.73 -37.22
CA THR A 977 -11.06 -8.02 -37.82
C THR A 977 -10.37 -7.84 -39.18
N ALA A 978 -10.85 -6.91 -40.00
CA ALA A 978 -10.24 -6.62 -41.31
C ALA A 978 -8.83 -6.03 -41.19
N LEU A 979 -8.60 -5.12 -40.24
CA LEU A 979 -7.27 -4.56 -39.95
C LEU A 979 -6.32 -5.64 -39.42
N GLN A 980 -6.79 -6.47 -38.48
CA GLN A 980 -6.01 -7.59 -37.94
C GLN A 980 -5.63 -8.60 -39.03
N GLN A 981 -6.54 -8.89 -39.96
CA GLN A 981 -6.30 -9.79 -41.10
C GLN A 981 -5.55 -9.13 -42.27
N LYS A 982 -5.29 -7.82 -42.19
CA LYS A 982 -4.65 -7.00 -43.24
C LYS A 982 -5.38 -7.08 -44.59
N THR A 983 -6.71 -7.23 -44.57
CA THR A 983 -7.53 -7.06 -45.78
C THR A 983 -7.62 -5.58 -46.18
N VAL A 984 -7.56 -4.69 -45.19
CA VAL A 984 -7.27 -3.25 -45.32
C VAL A 984 -6.04 -2.90 -44.49
N ASP A 985 -5.33 -1.85 -44.89
CA ASP A 985 -4.10 -1.37 -44.25
C ASP A 985 -4.38 -0.36 -43.13
N GLY A 986 -5.49 0.38 -43.23
CA GLY A 986 -5.87 1.43 -42.29
C GLY A 986 -7.35 1.79 -42.33
N GLN A 987 -7.73 2.70 -41.46
CA GLN A 987 -9.08 3.23 -41.32
C GLN A 987 -9.05 4.69 -40.86
N GLU A 988 -10.23 5.30 -40.81
CA GLU A 988 -10.42 6.69 -40.42
C GLU A 988 -11.61 6.80 -39.45
N ASN A 989 -11.42 7.45 -38.30
CA ASN A 989 -12.48 7.72 -37.29
C ASN A 989 -11.96 8.72 -36.24
N PRO A 990 -12.82 9.35 -35.43
CA PRO A 990 -12.38 10.12 -34.27
C PRO A 990 -11.69 9.25 -33.22
N LEU A 991 -10.82 9.87 -32.41
CA LEU A 991 -9.99 9.18 -31.43
C LEU A 991 -10.81 8.36 -30.42
N PRO A 992 -11.91 8.87 -29.82
CA PRO A 992 -12.71 8.09 -28.88
C PRO A 992 -13.29 6.82 -29.51
N ALA A 993 -13.72 6.88 -30.78
CA ALA A 993 -14.28 5.74 -31.49
C ALA A 993 -13.22 4.67 -31.79
N ILE A 994 -12.00 5.08 -32.16
CA ILE A 994 -10.88 4.16 -32.39
C ILE A 994 -10.50 3.48 -31.07
N ASP A 995 -10.40 4.26 -30.00
CA ASP A 995 -9.97 3.79 -28.68
C ASP A 995 -10.96 2.78 -28.08
N ALA A 996 -12.25 3.11 -28.12
CA ALA A 996 -13.32 2.26 -27.62
C ALA A 996 -13.45 0.91 -28.37
N ALA A 997 -12.93 0.84 -29.60
CA ALA A 997 -12.89 -0.38 -30.42
C ALA A 997 -11.51 -1.06 -30.42
N SER A 998 -10.56 -0.55 -29.64
CA SER A 998 -9.18 -1.06 -29.52
C SER A 998 -8.43 -1.11 -30.86
N VAL A 999 -8.85 -0.33 -31.86
CA VAL A 999 -8.29 -0.39 -33.22
C VAL A 999 -6.81 0.01 -33.24
N GLN A 1000 -6.38 0.89 -32.34
CA GLN A 1000 -4.99 1.30 -32.16
C GLN A 1000 -4.03 0.14 -31.88
N GLU A 1001 -4.50 -0.97 -31.32
CA GLU A 1001 -3.65 -2.14 -31.01
C GLU A 1001 -3.02 -2.77 -32.26
N VAL A 1002 -3.68 -2.63 -33.40
CA VAL A 1002 -3.23 -3.18 -34.68
C VAL A 1002 -2.81 -2.09 -35.67
N GLN A 1003 -2.75 -0.82 -35.24
CA GLN A 1003 -2.52 0.36 -36.08
C GLN A 1003 -1.40 1.25 -35.53
N PRO A 1004 -0.12 0.94 -35.84
CA PRO A 1004 1.05 1.65 -35.30
C PRO A 1004 1.23 3.11 -35.72
N TYR A 1005 0.46 3.64 -36.68
CA TYR A 1005 0.58 5.02 -37.15
C TYR A 1005 -0.77 5.73 -37.08
N THR A 1006 -0.79 6.95 -36.55
CA THR A 1006 -1.95 7.85 -36.60
C THR A 1006 -1.54 9.24 -37.07
N SER A 1007 -2.36 9.85 -37.94
CA SER A 1007 -2.16 11.20 -38.47
C SER A 1007 -3.35 12.08 -38.09
N LEU A 1008 -3.07 13.14 -37.30
CA LEU A 1008 -4.06 14.09 -36.80
C LEU A 1008 -4.38 15.17 -37.84
N TRP A 1009 -4.97 14.76 -38.95
CA TRP A 1009 -5.09 15.58 -40.16
C TRP A 1009 -6.39 16.39 -40.30
N ASN A 1010 -7.37 16.15 -39.42
CA ASN A 1010 -8.65 16.88 -39.36
C ASN A 1010 -9.33 17.09 -40.72
N ALA A 1011 -9.19 16.11 -41.64
CA ALA A 1011 -9.63 16.28 -43.02
C ALA A 1011 -11.16 16.24 -43.16
N ASN A 1012 -11.85 15.46 -42.32
CA ASN A 1012 -13.30 15.30 -42.36
C ASN A 1012 -13.88 15.35 -40.94
N TYR A 1013 -15.11 15.84 -40.83
CA TYR A 1013 -15.86 15.87 -39.60
C TYR A 1013 -17.09 14.94 -39.68
N ASP A 1014 -17.51 14.45 -38.53
CA ASP A 1014 -18.63 13.53 -38.35
C ASP A 1014 -19.49 13.96 -37.16
N CYS A 1015 -20.81 13.96 -37.37
CA CYS A 1015 -21.79 14.31 -36.35
C CYS A 1015 -22.78 13.17 -36.13
N LEU A 1016 -23.40 13.14 -34.95
CA LEU A 1016 -24.36 12.12 -34.56
C LEU A 1016 -25.76 12.72 -34.51
N PHE A 1017 -26.72 12.13 -35.20
CA PHE A 1017 -28.12 12.52 -35.04
C PHE A 1017 -28.73 11.76 -33.88
N PHE A 1018 -29.21 12.50 -32.87
CA PHE A 1018 -29.95 11.94 -31.75
C PHE A 1018 -31.45 11.99 -32.08
N CYS A 1019 -32.00 10.85 -32.51
CA CYS A 1019 -33.34 10.77 -33.06
C CYS A 1019 -34.27 9.88 -32.24
N ILE A 1020 -35.55 10.25 -32.24
CA ILE A 1020 -36.68 9.43 -31.79
C ILE A 1020 -37.64 9.21 -32.97
N ASN A 1021 -38.32 8.07 -33.02
CA ASN A 1021 -39.35 7.81 -34.02
C ASN A 1021 -40.44 8.89 -34.01
N GLN A 1022 -40.78 9.45 -35.18
CA GLN A 1022 -41.73 10.57 -35.28
C GLN A 1022 -43.15 10.18 -34.84
N ASN A 1023 -43.61 8.96 -35.08
CA ASN A 1023 -44.95 8.54 -34.66
C ASN A 1023 -45.06 8.45 -33.14
N ILE A 1024 -43.99 7.99 -32.48
CA ILE A 1024 -43.91 7.94 -31.01
C ILE A 1024 -43.87 9.35 -30.45
N TYR A 1025 -43.03 10.22 -31.00
CA TYR A 1025 -42.96 11.62 -30.59
C TYR A 1025 -44.30 12.37 -30.80
N ASN A 1026 -44.97 12.13 -31.92
CA ASN A 1026 -46.28 12.73 -32.23
C ASN A 1026 -47.43 12.20 -31.35
N ALA A 1027 -47.25 11.06 -30.68
CA ALA A 1027 -48.22 10.52 -29.73
C ALA A 1027 -48.20 11.24 -28.37
N LEU A 1028 -47.13 11.98 -28.07
CA LEU A 1028 -46.96 12.77 -26.85
C LEU A 1028 -47.74 14.09 -26.94
N THR A 1029 -48.12 14.66 -25.78
CA THR A 1029 -48.68 16.02 -25.75
C THR A 1029 -47.62 17.07 -26.05
N PRO A 1030 -47.98 18.29 -26.49
CA PRO A 1030 -47.00 19.36 -26.74
C PRO A 1030 -46.10 19.67 -25.52
N GLU A 1031 -46.63 19.55 -24.30
CA GLU A 1031 -45.86 19.74 -23.07
C GLU A 1031 -44.87 18.59 -22.83
N GLN A 1032 -45.29 17.35 -23.09
CA GLN A 1032 -44.42 16.16 -23.01
C GLN A 1032 -43.32 16.20 -24.09
N GLN A 1033 -43.65 16.64 -25.30
CA GLN A 1033 -42.70 16.84 -26.40
C GLN A 1033 -41.57 17.80 -26.00
N ALA A 1034 -41.92 18.93 -25.39
CA ALA A 1034 -40.93 19.90 -24.91
C ALA A 1034 -39.96 19.32 -23.88
N VAL A 1035 -40.45 18.45 -22.98
CA VAL A 1035 -39.62 17.76 -21.99
C VAL A 1035 -38.66 16.77 -22.66
N ILE A 1036 -39.14 15.99 -23.63
CA ILE A 1036 -38.31 15.04 -24.37
C ILE A 1036 -37.22 15.76 -25.19
N ASP A 1037 -37.56 16.86 -25.85
CA ASP A 1037 -36.59 17.69 -26.57
C ASP A 1037 -35.56 18.31 -25.63
N GLU A 1038 -35.98 18.78 -24.46
CA GLU A 1038 -35.07 19.28 -23.44
C GLU A 1038 -34.10 18.19 -22.98
N CYS A 1039 -34.60 16.99 -22.68
CA CYS A 1039 -33.75 15.85 -22.29
C CYS A 1039 -32.77 15.47 -23.40
N GLY A 1040 -33.22 15.46 -24.67
CA GLY A 1040 -32.37 15.14 -25.82
C GLY A 1040 -31.29 16.17 -26.08
N ARG A 1041 -31.62 17.46 -26.03
CA ARG A 1041 -30.63 18.56 -26.13
C ARG A 1041 -29.58 18.45 -25.02
N LYS A 1042 -30.04 18.24 -23.80
CA LYS A 1042 -29.20 18.09 -22.61
C LYS A 1042 -28.24 16.90 -22.72
N ALA A 1043 -28.74 15.74 -23.12
CA ALA A 1043 -27.92 14.57 -23.35
C ALA A 1043 -26.92 14.77 -24.53
N THR A 1044 -27.30 15.53 -25.54
CA THR A 1044 -26.40 15.94 -26.65
C THR A 1044 -25.26 16.81 -26.14
N GLU A 1045 -25.52 17.80 -25.28
CA GLU A 1045 -24.48 18.65 -24.70
C GLU A 1045 -23.52 17.84 -23.81
N TYR A 1046 -24.05 16.90 -23.02
CA TYR A 1046 -23.25 15.97 -22.22
C TYR A 1046 -22.35 15.08 -23.09
N GLU A 1047 -22.88 14.53 -24.17
CA GLU A 1047 -22.13 13.71 -25.13
C GLU A 1047 -20.96 14.51 -25.72
N ARG A 1048 -21.21 15.72 -26.24
CA ARG A 1048 -20.14 16.59 -26.78
C ARG A 1048 -19.05 16.85 -25.75
N TYR A 1049 -19.43 17.07 -24.48
CA TYR A 1049 -18.46 17.29 -23.40
C TYR A 1049 -17.56 16.07 -23.17
N ILE A 1050 -18.14 14.89 -22.98
CA ILE A 1050 -17.36 13.67 -22.71
C ILE A 1050 -16.53 13.23 -23.92
N ASN A 1051 -17.01 13.52 -25.14
CA ASN A 1051 -16.28 13.20 -26.36
C ASN A 1051 -15.00 14.01 -26.51
N ARG A 1052 -15.02 15.28 -26.09
CA ARG A 1052 -13.86 16.18 -26.17
C ARG A 1052 -12.87 16.02 -25.03
N ALA A 1053 -13.34 15.58 -23.85
CA ALA A 1053 -12.52 15.56 -22.64
C ALA A 1053 -11.36 14.55 -22.67
N GLY A 1054 -11.40 13.53 -23.55
CA GLY A 1054 -10.47 12.38 -23.53
C GLY A 1054 -9.35 12.40 -24.57
N ASP A 1055 -9.33 13.33 -25.53
CA ASP A 1055 -8.44 13.21 -26.70
C ASP A 1055 -6.94 13.24 -26.36
N GLU A 1056 -6.51 14.12 -25.46
CA GLU A 1056 -5.10 14.19 -25.03
C GLU A 1056 -4.67 12.93 -24.27
N GLU A 1057 -5.55 12.40 -23.43
CA GLU A 1057 -5.31 11.17 -22.67
C GLU A 1057 -5.24 9.95 -23.60
N ILE A 1058 -6.16 9.85 -24.57
CA ILE A 1058 -6.19 8.78 -25.58
C ILE A 1058 -4.87 8.77 -26.36
N LEU A 1059 -4.42 9.92 -26.86
CA LEU A 1059 -3.17 10.02 -27.61
C LEU A 1059 -1.96 9.68 -26.74
N GLY A 1060 -1.91 10.19 -25.51
CA GLY A 1060 -0.87 9.85 -24.54
C GLY A 1060 -0.80 8.35 -24.29
N ARG A 1061 -1.95 7.70 -24.06
CA ARG A 1061 -2.04 6.25 -23.88
C ARG A 1061 -1.61 5.50 -25.14
N TRP A 1062 -2.00 5.91 -26.34
CA TRP A 1062 -1.60 5.25 -27.58
C TRP A 1062 -0.10 5.34 -27.84
N GLN A 1063 0.52 6.50 -27.57
CA GLN A 1063 1.97 6.67 -27.70
C GLN A 1063 2.73 5.84 -26.68
N ASN A 1064 2.32 5.91 -25.42
CA ASN A 1064 3.06 5.33 -24.29
C ASN A 1064 2.82 3.81 -24.14
N LYS A 1065 1.58 3.33 -24.35
CA LYS A 1065 1.16 1.93 -24.15
C LYS A 1065 1.21 1.11 -25.43
N ASN A 1066 0.71 1.65 -26.54
CA ASN A 1066 0.58 0.91 -27.79
C ASN A 1066 1.74 1.15 -28.77
N GLY A 1067 2.65 2.09 -28.48
CA GLY A 1067 3.76 2.46 -29.35
C GLY A 1067 3.30 3.09 -30.66
N VAL A 1068 2.12 3.72 -30.68
CA VAL A 1068 1.56 4.37 -31.87
C VAL A 1068 2.35 5.65 -32.15
N THR A 1069 2.84 5.78 -33.38
CA THR A 1069 3.46 7.02 -33.86
C THR A 1069 2.37 8.01 -34.24
N VAL A 1070 2.33 9.14 -33.55
CA VAL A 1070 1.38 10.24 -33.80
C VAL A 1070 2.05 11.32 -34.65
N THR A 1071 1.51 11.60 -35.82
CA THR A 1071 1.84 12.79 -36.61
C THR A 1071 0.84 13.89 -36.31
N THR A 1072 1.29 15.00 -35.73
CA THR A 1072 0.41 16.13 -35.39
C THR A 1072 0.04 16.94 -36.62
N TYR A 1073 -1.01 17.75 -36.53
CA TYR A 1073 -1.51 18.56 -37.64
C TYR A 1073 -0.44 19.50 -38.22
N GLU A 1074 0.42 20.06 -37.38
CA GLU A 1074 1.50 20.98 -37.75
C GLU A 1074 2.60 20.32 -38.58
N ASP A 1075 2.77 19.00 -38.43
CA ASP A 1075 3.77 18.20 -39.15
C ASP A 1075 3.26 17.69 -40.51
N LEU A 1076 2.00 18.01 -40.88
CA LEU A 1076 1.38 17.59 -42.12
C LEU A 1076 1.47 18.64 -43.22
N ASP A 1077 1.68 18.19 -44.46
CA ASP A 1077 1.48 19.00 -45.67
C ASP A 1077 -0.02 19.05 -46.01
N VAL A 1078 -0.79 19.76 -45.18
CA VAL A 1078 -2.25 19.93 -45.32
C VAL A 1078 -2.62 20.56 -46.67
N ASP A 1079 -1.78 21.45 -47.19
CA ASP A 1079 -2.00 22.10 -48.49
C ASP A 1079 -2.04 21.07 -49.64
N SER A 1080 -1.17 20.04 -49.60
CA SER A 1080 -1.20 18.96 -50.58
C SER A 1080 -2.51 18.17 -50.56
N PHE A 1081 -3.07 17.92 -49.37
CA PHE A 1081 -4.35 17.23 -49.21
C PHE A 1081 -5.51 18.08 -49.68
N LYS A 1082 -5.53 19.39 -49.34
CA LYS A 1082 -6.54 20.35 -49.81
C LYS A 1082 -6.55 20.47 -51.34
N GLN A 1083 -5.37 20.56 -51.96
CA GLN A 1083 -5.25 20.67 -53.41
C GLN A 1083 -5.78 19.42 -54.14
N ALA A 1084 -5.61 18.23 -53.56
CA ALA A 1084 -6.05 16.98 -54.18
C ALA A 1084 -7.59 16.84 -54.25
N VAL A 1085 -8.32 17.44 -53.30
CA VAL A 1085 -9.79 17.41 -53.25
C VAL A 1085 -10.45 18.70 -53.74
N ASP A 1086 -9.68 19.61 -54.35
CA ASP A 1086 -10.23 20.83 -54.95
C ASP A 1086 -11.38 20.51 -55.94
N GLY A 1087 -12.48 21.27 -55.84
CA GLY A 1087 -13.70 21.07 -56.61
C GLY A 1087 -14.53 19.81 -56.24
N VAL A 1088 -14.29 19.17 -55.10
CA VAL A 1088 -15.13 18.03 -54.64
C VAL A 1088 -16.53 18.47 -54.22
N ASP A 1089 -16.68 19.68 -53.71
CA ASP A 1089 -17.95 20.32 -53.38
C ASP A 1089 -18.85 20.49 -54.62
N GLN A 1090 -18.29 20.97 -55.73
CA GLN A 1090 -18.99 21.07 -57.02
C GLN A 1090 -19.40 19.70 -57.55
N TRP A 1091 -18.48 18.72 -57.46
CA TRP A 1091 -18.78 17.34 -57.82
C TRP A 1091 -19.92 16.77 -56.98
N PHE A 1092 -19.94 17.04 -55.68
CA PHE A 1092 -20.98 16.58 -54.76
C PHE A 1092 -22.34 17.20 -55.09
N VAL A 1093 -22.40 18.51 -55.36
CA VAL A 1093 -23.63 19.18 -55.81
C VAL A 1093 -24.16 18.59 -57.12
N GLU A 1094 -23.28 18.33 -58.09
CA GLU A 1094 -23.68 17.68 -59.35
C GLU A 1094 -24.21 16.26 -59.12
N GLU A 1095 -23.62 15.52 -58.19
CA GLU A 1095 -24.03 14.15 -57.87
C GLU A 1095 -25.38 14.12 -57.15
N LEU A 1096 -25.65 15.06 -56.23
CA LEU A 1096 -26.96 15.25 -55.62
C LEU A 1096 -28.04 15.58 -56.67
N LYS A 1097 -27.73 16.49 -57.62
CA LYS A 1097 -28.64 16.82 -58.72
C LYS A 1097 -28.94 15.62 -59.62
N LYS A 1098 -27.96 14.75 -59.90
CA LYS A 1098 -28.20 13.51 -60.67
C LYS A 1098 -29.12 12.54 -59.94
N GLN A 1099 -29.10 12.55 -58.61
CA GLN A 1099 -29.93 11.70 -57.76
C GLN A 1099 -31.31 12.32 -57.47
N GLY A 1100 -31.59 13.54 -57.97
CA GLY A 1100 -32.90 14.19 -57.89
C GLY A 1100 -33.06 15.19 -56.73
N TYR A 1101 -31.96 15.57 -56.07
CA TYR A 1101 -31.96 16.52 -54.95
C TYR A 1101 -31.59 17.93 -55.46
N ASP A 1102 -32.59 18.68 -55.93
CA ASP A 1102 -32.40 20.03 -56.47
C ASP A 1102 -32.03 21.07 -55.39
N ASP A 1103 -32.29 20.76 -54.12
CA ASP A 1103 -31.96 21.55 -52.93
C ASP A 1103 -30.50 21.39 -52.48
N GLY A 1104 -29.75 20.43 -53.04
CA GLY A 1104 -28.38 20.12 -52.64
C GLY A 1104 -27.40 21.30 -52.75
N GLU A 1105 -27.59 22.21 -53.72
CA GLU A 1105 -26.76 23.42 -53.85
C GLU A 1105 -27.00 24.41 -52.70
N ALA A 1106 -28.25 24.55 -52.26
CA ALA A 1106 -28.59 25.40 -51.12
C ALA A 1106 -28.04 24.82 -49.81
N LEU A 1107 -28.13 23.49 -49.64
CA LEU A 1107 -27.59 22.78 -48.48
C LEU A 1107 -26.06 22.94 -48.38
N VAL A 1108 -25.32 22.66 -49.46
CA VAL A 1108 -23.85 22.85 -49.48
C VAL A 1108 -23.48 24.31 -49.20
N SER A 1109 -24.22 25.26 -49.78
CA SER A 1109 -24.00 26.69 -49.52
C SER A 1109 -24.28 27.11 -48.08
N ALA A 1110 -25.16 26.42 -47.36
CA ALA A 1110 -25.43 26.69 -45.95
C ALA A 1110 -24.30 26.22 -45.04
N PHE A 1111 -23.65 25.11 -45.38
CA PHE A 1111 -22.51 24.55 -44.65
C PHE A 1111 -21.18 25.29 -44.92
N GLN A 1112 -21.06 26.02 -46.03
CA GLN A 1112 -19.85 26.78 -46.40
C GLN A 1112 -19.85 28.26 -45.96
N LYS A 1113 -20.93 28.73 -45.32
CA LYS A 1113 -21.08 30.13 -44.87
C LYS A 1113 -20.60 30.30 -43.45
#